data_AF-A0A3R7QD88-F1
#
_entry.id   AF-A0A3R7QD88-F1
#
_cell.length_a   1.000
_cell.length_b   1.000
_cell.length_c   1.000
_cell.angle_alpha   90.00
_cell.angle_beta   90.00
_cell.angle_gamma   90.00
#
_symmetry.space_group_name_H-M   'P 1'
#
loop_
_entity.id
_entity.type
_entity.pdbx_description
1 polymer ?
#
loop_
_entity_poly.entity_id
_entity_poly.type
_entity_poly.pdbx_seq_one_letter_code
_entity_poly.pdbx_strand_id
1 'polypeptide(L)'
;MIIDLVFNEKKTSREVARYMGLPQSTVMSVVQVFKKEHRIHKKTATGRKRRLTTAQEFQLFEMSQERDNISVDEIRRRFLQQYPEFGHISKTTIYRTLERGKKGLIGMDPPPERYLEPIERYWPKKRGRPRAGAGSESSSMNNVLEPSVSIMEESGPIETSAADKDISRQRRSLSIAEREMIISLFFNENRTIREVADFMHLAKSTVSSVVQVFKKEHRIQRKTSTGRKKKLSDEHEHMIMDILSQKEDITIEETRNRFLSLNPDVPNISKSTIYRIMENCQSKLRARSDMEVFVGIFVHSTEDNPLIIMPGMVMGVLNTKIEFMESLEELDHLKAEYGFTDSNIHYMTPSQFMMPGMIDTHIHASQFPNNGVAMDLPLLEWLQTYTFPTEANFSDTLFAREVYSKVVERLLRNGTTTAAYFGTIHLEGSKILADVVHDKGQRALIGKVNMMRNCPEYYREMSVQESIRDTEEFIRYVRSIQSPLVQPIVTPRFAPTCPEDQLASLGQLAAKYGCHIQSHLCETQPECNWVKELFPWAKSYTDVYDSMRLLSEKSVMAHCIWLTDDEIYTLRERGVGISHCPNSNVSIRSGLCDIRRLLNSGLKVGLGTDCSGGYCPSILDSMRQSLQVSNILALDRDQDYQRITYKEAFRMATLGGAKVLNMEDRIGNFEIDKEFDALLIDVSAPGSAIDIFSKDTVEDKVQKFIYTGDDRNIARVYVAGHRILDLHNKNLH
;
A
#
# COMPACT_ATOMS: atom_id res chain seq x y z
N MET A 1 21.45 40.12 11.04
CA MET A 1 21.26 41.44 11.71
C MET A 1 19.80 41.76 11.98
N ILE A 2 18.93 42.01 10.99
CA ILE A 2 17.51 42.38 11.23
C ILE A 2 16.80 41.38 12.14
N ILE A 3 16.91 40.08 11.87
CA ILE A 3 16.30 39.02 12.68
C ILE A 3 16.85 39.00 14.11
N ASP A 4 18.16 39.20 14.27
CA ASP A 4 18.83 39.18 15.56
C ASP A 4 18.36 40.35 16.46
N LEU A 5 18.30 41.56 15.88
CA LEU A 5 17.78 42.75 16.55
C LEU A 5 16.29 42.60 16.92
N VAL A 6 15.48 41.96 16.07
CA VAL A 6 14.04 41.81 16.29
C VAL A 6 13.71 40.68 17.28
N PHE A 7 14.40 39.55 17.22
CA PHE A 7 14.03 38.36 18.00
C PHE A 7 14.90 38.14 19.24
N ASN A 8 16.19 38.46 19.18
CA ASN A 8 17.10 38.27 20.31
C ASN A 8 17.19 39.55 21.16
N GLU A 9 17.30 40.72 20.54
CA GLU A 9 17.29 42.00 21.26
C GLU A 9 15.88 42.57 21.50
N LYS A 10 14.84 41.91 20.97
CA LYS A 10 13.41 42.26 21.12
C LYS A 10 13.04 43.70 20.67
N LYS A 11 13.81 44.29 19.76
CA LYS A 11 13.50 45.61 19.19
C LYS A 11 12.32 45.52 18.23
N THR A 12 11.48 46.54 18.22
CA THR A 12 10.37 46.62 17.26
C THR A 12 10.89 46.85 15.84
N SER A 13 10.12 46.42 14.83
CA SER A 13 10.50 46.62 13.43
C SER A 13 10.71 48.09 13.05
N ARG A 14 10.11 49.03 13.80
CA ARG A 14 10.26 50.48 13.60
C ARG A 14 11.57 51.01 14.19
N GLU A 15 12.00 50.48 15.33
CA GLU A 15 13.30 50.81 15.94
C GLU A 15 14.45 50.25 15.11
N VAL A 16 14.32 49.02 14.61
CA VAL A 16 15.32 48.41 13.73
C VAL A 16 15.40 49.15 12.39
N ALA A 17 14.27 49.58 11.84
CA ALA A 17 14.22 50.41 10.63
C ALA A 17 14.97 51.74 10.81
N ARG A 18 14.76 52.45 11.93
CA ARG A 18 15.52 53.67 12.24
C ARG A 18 17.00 53.42 12.48
N TYR A 19 17.33 52.38 13.25
CA TYR A 19 18.70 52.04 13.59
C TYR A 19 19.54 51.66 12.36
N MET A 20 18.92 51.04 11.36
CA MET A 20 19.60 50.58 10.14
C MET A 20 19.39 51.50 8.93
N GLY A 21 18.65 52.60 9.06
CA GLY A 21 18.34 53.50 7.94
C GLY A 21 17.50 52.86 6.82
N LEU A 22 16.64 51.89 7.15
CA LEU A 22 15.84 51.13 6.19
C LEU A 22 14.34 51.46 6.29
N PRO A 23 13.56 51.32 5.20
CA PRO A 23 12.11 51.36 5.26
C PRO A 23 11.54 50.27 6.17
N GLN A 24 10.56 50.62 7.02
CA GLN A 24 9.96 49.68 7.97
C GLN A 24 9.29 48.48 7.27
N SER A 25 8.77 48.66 6.06
CA SER A 25 8.21 47.59 5.22
C SER A 25 9.24 46.52 4.86
N THR A 26 10.49 46.92 4.59
CA THR A 26 11.59 46.00 4.28
C THR A 26 11.95 45.14 5.50
N VAL A 27 12.09 45.77 6.67
CA VAL A 27 12.33 45.07 7.94
C VAL A 27 11.20 44.07 8.24
N MET A 28 9.95 44.49 8.04
CA MET A 28 8.77 43.63 8.24
C MET A 28 8.73 42.45 7.29
N SER A 29 9.08 42.65 6.01
CA SER A 29 9.08 41.59 4.99
C SER A 29 10.13 40.53 5.31
N VAL A 30 11.34 40.93 5.68
CA VAL A 30 12.42 40.01 6.10
C VAL A 30 12.02 39.22 7.35
N VAL A 31 11.42 39.88 8.34
CA VAL A 31 10.90 39.21 9.54
C VAL A 31 9.76 38.23 9.21
N GLN A 32 8.94 38.54 8.21
CA GLN A 32 7.81 37.70 7.82
C GLN A 32 8.23 36.44 7.04
N VAL A 33 9.23 36.56 6.16
CA VAL A 33 9.87 35.41 5.49
C VAL A 33 10.54 34.50 6.52
N PHE A 34 11.33 35.07 7.43
CA PHE A 34 11.97 34.29 8.49
C PHE A 34 10.97 33.55 9.38
N LYS A 35 9.85 34.20 9.77
CA LYS A 35 8.76 33.55 10.52
C LYS A 35 8.08 32.42 9.75
N LYS A 36 7.96 32.56 8.42
CA LYS A 36 7.35 31.56 7.56
C LYS A 36 8.24 30.33 7.44
N GLU A 37 9.53 30.51 7.18
CA GLU A 37 10.51 29.43 7.07
C GLU A 37 10.70 28.69 8.40
N HIS A 38 10.69 29.40 9.53
CA HIS A 38 10.95 28.81 10.84
C HIS A 38 9.67 28.50 11.64
N ARG A 39 8.49 28.54 11.01
CA ARG A 39 7.16 28.28 11.62
C ARG A 39 6.88 29.09 12.91
N ILE A 40 7.44 30.29 13.03
CA ILE A 40 7.28 31.15 14.21
C ILE A 40 5.99 31.98 14.07
N HIS A 41 4.89 31.50 14.67
CA HIS A 41 3.60 32.21 14.65
C HIS A 41 3.53 33.40 15.63
N LYS A 42 2.91 34.51 15.20
CA LYS A 42 2.68 35.72 16.02
C LYS A 42 1.91 35.39 17.32
N LYS A 43 2.46 35.81 18.48
CA LYS A 43 1.67 36.05 19.68
C LYS A 43 0.83 37.31 19.46
N THR A 44 -0.50 37.19 19.52
CA THR A 44 -1.40 38.33 19.70
C THR A 44 -1.95 38.30 21.12
N ALA A 45 -1.84 39.44 21.79
CA ALA A 45 -2.26 39.69 23.15
C ALA A 45 -3.80 39.78 23.24
N THR A 46 -4.46 38.64 23.37
CA THR A 46 -5.79 38.47 23.98
C THR A 46 -5.95 36.99 24.28
N GLY A 47 -6.21 36.63 25.54
CA GLY A 47 -6.19 35.29 26.11
C GLY A 47 -6.57 34.16 25.13
N ARG A 48 -5.59 33.31 24.78
CA ARG A 48 -5.85 32.12 23.98
C ARG A 48 -6.73 31.16 24.76
N LYS A 49 -7.80 30.67 24.11
CA LYS A 49 -8.29 29.30 24.33
C LYS A 49 -7.07 28.38 24.23
N ARG A 50 -6.65 27.80 25.36
CA ARG A 50 -5.62 26.77 25.37
C ARG A 50 -6.12 25.64 24.48
N ARG A 51 -5.32 25.28 23.48
CA ARG A 51 -5.62 24.16 22.58
C ARG A 51 -5.27 22.90 23.37
N LEU A 52 -6.17 21.93 23.36
CA LEU A 52 -5.93 20.64 24.02
C LEU A 52 -4.72 19.98 23.38
N THR A 53 -3.86 19.37 24.19
CA THR A 53 -2.81 18.47 23.69
C THR A 53 -3.44 17.16 23.23
N THR A 54 -2.73 16.38 22.40
CA THR A 54 -3.20 15.06 21.95
C THR A 54 -3.58 14.15 23.12
N ALA A 55 -2.82 14.19 24.22
CA ALA A 55 -3.13 13.44 25.44
C ALA A 55 -4.44 13.89 26.11
N GLN A 56 -4.70 15.20 26.14
CA GLN A 56 -5.95 15.75 26.71
C GLN A 56 -7.16 15.49 25.79
N GLU A 57 -6.95 15.44 24.47
CA GLU A 57 -7.99 15.03 23.52
C GLU A 57 -8.33 13.53 23.67
N PHE A 58 -7.33 12.69 23.94
CA PHE A 58 -7.49 11.26 24.20
C PHE A 58 -8.25 10.99 25.51
N GLN A 59 -7.89 11.67 26.61
CA GLN A 59 -8.63 11.52 27.87
C GLN A 59 -10.08 11.98 27.79
N LEU A 60 -10.37 13.05 27.02
CA LEU A 60 -11.75 13.44 26.74
C LEU A 60 -12.53 12.34 26.02
N PHE A 61 -11.85 11.61 25.11
CA PHE A 61 -12.42 10.47 24.42
C PHE A 61 -12.65 9.29 25.37
N GLU A 62 -11.69 8.92 26.22
CA GLU A 62 -11.87 7.88 27.25
C GLU A 62 -13.04 8.17 28.18
N MET A 63 -13.13 9.40 28.71
CA MET A 63 -14.27 9.84 29.54
C MET A 63 -15.62 9.69 28.83
N SER A 64 -15.64 9.71 27.49
CA SER A 64 -16.86 9.50 26.69
C SER A 64 -17.23 8.03 26.47
N GLN A 65 -16.29 7.10 26.69
CA GLN A 65 -16.48 5.65 26.51
C GLN A 65 -16.76 4.91 27.83
N GLU A 66 -16.54 5.53 28.99
CA GLU A 66 -16.74 4.90 30.30
C GLU A 66 -18.19 4.43 30.58
N ARG A 67 -19.19 5.09 29.99
CA ARG A 67 -20.62 4.75 30.13
C ARG A 67 -21.41 5.14 28.90
N ASP A 68 -22.37 4.30 28.51
CA ASP A 68 -23.36 4.64 27.49
C ASP A 68 -24.15 5.89 27.89
N ASN A 69 -24.28 6.84 26.95
CA ASN A 69 -25.02 8.09 27.07
C ASN A 69 -24.52 9.14 28.09
N ILE A 70 -23.22 9.18 28.41
CA ILE A 70 -22.67 10.28 29.22
C ILE A 70 -22.81 11.65 28.52
N SER A 71 -23.33 12.65 29.23
CA SER A 71 -23.56 13.98 28.65
C SER A 71 -22.27 14.79 28.47
N VAL A 72 -22.20 15.64 27.44
CA VAL A 72 -21.07 16.54 27.20
C VAL A 72 -20.80 17.48 28.39
N ASP A 73 -21.84 17.78 29.17
CA ASP A 73 -21.71 18.59 30.39
C ASP A 73 -21.03 17.86 31.53
N GLU A 74 -21.29 16.56 31.65
CA GLU A 74 -20.63 15.69 32.61
C GLU A 74 -19.15 15.53 32.26
N ILE A 75 -18.85 15.21 30.99
CA ILE A 75 -17.47 15.11 30.48
C ILE A 75 -16.71 16.42 30.73
N ARG A 76 -17.35 17.56 30.43
CA ARG A 76 -16.75 18.88 30.66
C ARG A 76 -16.44 19.14 32.13
N ARG A 77 -17.33 18.75 33.05
CA ARG A 77 -17.12 18.97 34.48
C ARG A 77 -15.94 18.16 35.01
N ARG A 78 -15.85 16.89 34.59
CA ARG A 78 -14.74 15.98 34.96
C ARG A 78 -13.41 16.43 34.37
N PHE A 79 -13.41 16.82 33.10
CA PHE A 79 -12.22 17.38 32.46
C PHE A 79 -11.70 18.62 33.18
N LEU A 80 -12.60 19.50 33.66
CA LEU A 80 -12.21 20.69 34.43
C LEU A 80 -11.77 20.39 35.87
N GLN A 81 -12.16 19.26 36.46
CA GLN A 81 -11.61 18.81 37.74
C GLN A 81 -10.16 18.35 37.59
N GLN A 82 -9.84 17.69 36.48
CA GLN A 82 -8.50 17.18 36.20
C GLN A 82 -7.57 18.26 35.60
N TYR A 83 -8.14 19.23 34.87
CA TYR A 83 -7.42 20.34 34.23
C TYR A 83 -8.07 21.71 34.53
N PRO A 84 -7.96 22.21 35.78
CA PRO A 84 -8.59 23.47 36.21
C PRO A 84 -8.16 24.70 35.39
N GLU A 85 -6.95 24.65 34.83
CA GLU A 85 -6.37 25.69 33.99
C GLU A 85 -7.08 25.88 32.64
N PHE A 86 -8.02 24.99 32.30
CA PHE A 86 -8.93 25.10 31.16
C PHE A 86 -10.32 25.62 31.55
N GLY A 87 -10.48 26.27 32.71
CA GLY A 87 -11.77 26.74 33.29
C GLY A 87 -12.77 27.43 32.34
N HIS A 88 -12.33 27.91 31.17
CA HIS A 88 -13.17 28.51 30.12
C HIS A 88 -13.39 27.63 28.87
N ILE A 89 -13.07 26.33 28.90
CA ILE A 89 -13.29 25.43 27.78
C ILE A 89 -14.79 25.35 27.46
N SER A 90 -15.13 25.57 26.19
CA SER A 90 -16.54 25.61 25.76
C SER A 90 -17.06 24.20 25.49
N LYS A 91 -18.36 23.96 25.74
CA LYS A 91 -19.03 22.68 25.38
C LYS A 91 -18.83 22.32 23.91
N THR A 92 -18.82 23.33 23.03
CA THR A 92 -18.57 23.18 21.59
C THR A 92 -17.15 22.69 21.29
N THR A 93 -16.15 23.07 22.09
CA THR A 93 -14.77 22.58 21.94
C THR A 93 -14.73 21.08 22.25
N ILE A 94 -15.30 20.66 23.38
CA ILE A 94 -15.36 19.24 23.78
C ILE A 94 -16.13 18.42 22.75
N TYR A 95 -17.30 18.90 22.33
CA TYR A 95 -18.10 18.20 21.31
C TYR A 95 -17.34 18.03 19.98
N ARG A 96 -16.63 19.06 19.50
CA ARG A 96 -15.83 18.98 18.27
C ARG A 96 -14.62 18.07 18.41
N THR A 97 -14.00 18.02 19.59
CA THR A 97 -12.89 17.09 19.87
C THR A 97 -13.39 15.65 19.86
N LEU A 98 -14.55 15.37 20.47
CA LEU A 98 -15.19 14.04 20.44
C LEU A 98 -15.63 13.62 19.03
N GLU A 99 -16.20 14.54 18.24
CA GLU A 99 -16.54 14.30 16.83
C GLU A 99 -15.31 14.01 15.96
N ARG A 100 -14.18 14.65 16.25
CA ARG A 100 -12.89 14.36 15.58
C ARG A 100 -12.34 12.98 15.99
N GLY A 101 -12.46 12.62 17.26
CA GLY A 101 -12.12 11.28 17.74
C GLY A 101 -12.91 10.19 17.00
N LYS A 102 -14.22 10.39 16.82
CA LYS A 102 -15.10 9.49 16.05
C LYS A 102 -14.78 9.40 14.55
N LYS A 103 -14.01 10.34 13.99
CA LYS A 103 -13.68 10.39 12.55
C LYS A 103 -12.20 10.19 12.22
N GLY A 104 -11.32 9.99 13.21
CA GLY A 104 -9.88 9.91 12.88
C GLY A 104 -8.88 9.64 13.99
N LEU A 105 -9.27 9.10 15.15
CA LEU A 105 -8.30 8.67 16.18
C LEU A 105 -8.75 7.35 16.83
N ILE A 106 -8.80 6.28 16.03
CA ILE A 106 -8.73 4.90 16.54
C ILE A 106 -7.31 4.43 16.21
N GLY A 107 -6.48 4.21 17.22
CA GLY A 107 -5.15 3.58 17.07
C GLY A 107 -3.92 4.40 17.46
N MET A 108 -3.99 5.34 18.40
CA MET A 108 -2.78 5.92 19.03
C MET A 108 -2.64 5.41 20.46
N ASP A 109 -1.53 4.72 20.74
CA ASP A 109 -1.12 4.36 22.11
C ASP A 109 -0.89 5.61 22.97
N PRO A 110 -1.16 5.55 24.29
CA PRO A 110 -0.91 6.65 25.21
C PRO A 110 0.61 6.95 25.32
N PRO A 111 1.01 8.22 25.50
CA PRO A 111 2.40 8.55 25.74
C PRO A 111 2.86 8.02 27.12
N PRO A 112 4.11 7.55 27.26
CA PRO A 112 4.59 6.98 28.51
C PRO A 112 4.61 7.99 29.67
N GLU A 113 4.33 7.47 30.86
CA GLU A 113 4.06 8.13 32.16
C GLU A 113 5.24 8.91 32.79
N ARG A 114 6.07 9.59 32.00
CA ARG A 114 7.26 10.33 32.50
C ARG A 114 7.30 11.80 32.11
N TYR A 115 6.28 12.59 32.40
CA TYR A 115 6.41 14.05 32.42
C TYR A 115 5.44 14.72 33.40
N LEU A 116 5.57 14.39 34.68
CA LEU A 116 5.14 15.25 35.78
C LEU A 116 6.23 15.21 36.86
N GLU A 117 7.19 16.14 36.80
CA GLU A 117 7.82 16.81 37.97
C GLU A 117 8.90 17.84 37.53
N PRO A 118 9.23 18.85 38.38
CA PRO A 118 9.60 20.21 37.96
C PRO A 118 11.10 20.42 37.71
N ILE A 119 11.44 21.21 36.68
CA ILE A 119 12.82 21.63 36.40
C ILE A 119 13.08 23.00 37.07
N GLU A 120 13.70 22.94 38.25
CA GLU A 120 14.60 23.99 38.74
C GLU A 120 16.06 23.53 38.58
N ARG A 121 16.89 24.45 38.05
CA ARG A 121 18.38 24.54 38.09
C ARG A 121 19.20 23.37 37.49
N TYR A 122 19.97 23.64 36.43
CA TYR A 122 21.34 24.20 36.54
C TYR A 122 21.95 24.48 35.15
N TRP A 123 22.60 25.64 35.09
CA TRP A 123 23.52 26.10 34.04
C TRP A 123 24.85 25.34 34.13
N PRO A 124 25.51 25.06 33.00
CA PRO A 124 26.96 25.22 32.97
C PRO A 124 27.43 26.11 31.81
N LYS A 125 28.35 27.00 32.20
CA LYS A 125 29.11 27.93 31.38
C LYS A 125 29.82 27.21 30.24
N LYS A 126 29.88 27.84 29.06
CA LYS A 126 31.08 27.86 28.20
C LYS A 126 31.02 29.09 27.27
N ARG A 127 31.74 30.15 27.67
CA ARG A 127 32.29 31.16 26.76
C ARG A 127 33.80 30.92 26.71
N GLY A 128 34.38 31.02 25.52
CA GLY A 128 35.83 31.14 25.36
C GLY A 128 36.33 30.67 24.00
N ARG A 129 36.46 31.61 23.06
CA ARG A 129 37.53 31.60 22.05
C ARG A 129 38.07 33.02 21.90
N PRO A 130 39.34 33.16 21.45
CA PRO A 130 40.32 33.98 22.15
C PRO A 130 40.64 35.28 21.41
N ARG A 131 41.33 36.21 22.09
CA ARG A 131 42.45 36.94 21.49
C ARG A 131 43.36 37.53 22.56
N ALA A 132 44.64 37.54 22.23
CA ALA A 132 45.76 37.97 23.04
C ALA A 132 45.80 39.49 23.26
N GLY A 133 46.43 39.89 24.36
CA GLY A 133 46.85 41.26 24.66
C GLY A 133 47.66 41.27 25.95
N ALA A 134 48.94 41.60 25.83
CA ALA A 134 49.91 41.70 26.91
C ALA A 134 49.75 43.01 27.72
N GLY A 135 50.24 42.99 28.96
CA GLY A 135 51.14 44.02 29.48
C GLY A 135 50.57 45.35 30.00
N SER A 136 50.77 45.51 31.32
CA SER A 136 51.18 46.74 32.04
C SER A 136 50.23 47.94 32.21
N GLU A 137 50.19 48.38 33.46
CA GLU A 137 49.71 49.66 33.96
C GLU A 137 50.51 50.85 33.39
N SER A 138 49.82 51.96 33.09
CA SER A 138 50.04 53.28 33.74
C SER A 138 49.38 54.46 33.00
N SER A 139 48.84 55.38 33.80
CA SER A 139 48.71 56.83 33.61
C SER A 139 47.65 57.48 32.68
N SER A 140 46.92 58.39 33.34
CA SER A 140 46.62 59.80 32.98
C SER A 140 45.58 60.19 31.92
N MET A 141 44.53 60.84 32.45
CA MET A 141 44.05 62.21 32.16
C MET A 141 43.48 62.63 30.79
N ASN A 142 42.27 63.18 30.92
CA ASN A 142 41.78 64.48 30.45
C ASN A 142 41.26 64.69 29.02
N ASN A 143 40.07 65.33 29.04
CA ASN A 143 39.65 66.47 28.22
C ASN A 143 39.27 66.21 26.75
N VAL A 144 38.36 66.94 26.10
CA VAL A 144 37.25 67.89 26.40
C VAL A 144 36.78 68.34 24.98
N LEU A 145 35.58 68.95 24.88
CA LEU A 145 35.02 69.76 23.76
C LEU A 145 34.01 69.09 22.79
N GLU A 146 32.72 69.33 23.10
CA GLU A 146 31.71 70.13 22.35
C GLU A 146 32.15 70.95 21.11
N PRO A 147 31.24 71.65 20.37
CA PRO A 147 29.78 71.51 20.17
C PRO A 147 29.35 71.81 18.69
N SER A 148 28.05 71.91 18.40
CA SER A 148 27.36 72.89 17.50
C SER A 148 26.16 72.27 16.72
N VAL A 149 25.06 72.93 16.31
CA VAL A 149 24.25 74.12 16.74
C VAL A 149 23.03 74.22 15.78
N SER A 150 21.82 74.53 16.30
CA SER A 150 20.65 75.24 15.69
C SER A 150 19.93 74.64 14.44
N ILE A 151 18.66 74.92 14.10
CA ILE A 151 17.86 76.18 14.06
C ILE A 151 16.34 75.91 14.25
N MET A 152 15.63 76.94 14.73
CA MET A 152 14.19 77.08 15.09
C MET A 152 13.28 77.63 13.96
N GLU A 153 12.00 77.89 14.33
CA GLU A 153 11.05 78.92 13.83
C GLU A 153 10.08 78.55 12.67
N GLU A 154 8.82 79.03 12.57
CA GLU A 154 7.81 79.63 13.48
C GLU A 154 6.47 79.87 12.69
N SER A 155 5.35 79.99 13.42
CA SER A 155 4.15 80.88 13.28
C SER A 155 3.26 81.05 11.99
N GLY A 156 1.91 81.04 12.20
CA GLY A 156 0.99 82.12 11.72
C GLY A 156 -0.27 81.76 10.87
N PRO A 157 -1.46 82.43 11.02
CA PRO A 157 -2.81 81.90 10.71
C PRO A 157 -3.62 82.66 9.61
N ILE A 158 -4.87 82.24 9.29
CA ILE A 158 -6.05 83.07 8.87
C ILE A 158 -7.36 82.22 8.73
N GLU A 159 -8.49 82.84 9.09
CA GLU A 159 -9.87 82.33 9.19
C GLU A 159 -10.75 82.40 7.90
N THR A 160 -11.89 81.69 7.97
CA THR A 160 -13.29 82.03 7.56
C THR A 160 -14.05 81.14 6.54
N SER A 161 -15.06 80.46 7.09
CA SER A 161 -16.45 80.15 6.64
C SER A 161 -16.81 79.71 5.21
N ALA A 162 -17.50 78.57 5.09
CA ALA A 162 -18.93 78.51 4.74
C ALA A 162 -19.44 77.05 4.79
N ALA A 163 -20.62 76.86 5.38
CA ALA A 163 -21.29 75.58 5.59
C ALA A 163 -22.11 75.15 4.37
N ASP A 164 -22.06 73.86 3.99
CA ASP A 164 -23.28 73.07 3.70
C ASP A 164 -23.00 71.55 3.60
N LYS A 165 -23.87 70.78 4.28
CA LYS A 165 -24.25 69.36 4.07
C LYS A 165 -23.17 68.26 3.99
N ASP A 166 -22.91 67.63 5.14
CA ASP A 166 -22.79 66.17 5.21
C ASP A 166 -23.36 65.66 6.54
N ILE A 167 -24.63 65.23 6.55
CA ILE A 167 -25.24 64.60 7.73
C ILE A 167 -24.66 63.20 7.84
N SER A 168 -23.53 63.10 8.55
CA SER A 168 -23.00 61.82 9.00
C SER A 168 -24.06 61.12 9.85
N ARG A 169 -24.52 59.94 9.41
CA ARG A 169 -25.39 59.04 10.19
C ARG A 169 -24.59 58.53 11.41
N GLN A 170 -24.52 59.33 12.47
CA GLN A 170 -23.81 59.00 13.70
C GLN A 170 -24.44 57.78 14.39
N ARG A 171 -23.60 56.88 14.89
CA ARG A 171 -24.01 55.78 15.77
C ARG A 171 -24.44 56.36 17.13
N ARG A 172 -25.71 56.80 17.25
CA ARG A 172 -26.33 57.10 18.54
C ARG A 172 -27.04 55.87 19.11
N SER A 173 -27.14 55.78 20.43
CA SER A 173 -27.94 54.77 21.13
C SER A 173 -29.44 54.99 20.84
N LEU A 174 -30.11 53.99 20.27
CA LEU A 174 -31.55 54.03 20.01
C LEU A 174 -32.34 53.96 21.31
N SER A 175 -33.34 54.84 21.43
CA SER A 175 -34.38 54.80 22.47
C SER A 175 -35.26 53.55 22.33
N ILE A 176 -36.00 53.21 23.38
CA ILE A 176 -36.93 52.06 23.37
C ILE A 176 -37.98 52.24 22.27
N ALA A 177 -38.58 53.43 22.14
CA ALA A 177 -39.56 53.73 21.11
C ALA A 177 -39.01 53.57 19.68
N GLU A 178 -37.76 53.98 19.43
CA GLU A 178 -37.13 53.78 18.11
C GLU A 178 -36.89 52.30 17.81
N ARG A 179 -36.54 51.48 18.81
CA ARG A 179 -36.39 50.03 18.63
C ARG A 179 -37.73 49.36 18.35
N GLU A 180 -38.79 49.73 19.08
CA GLU A 180 -40.14 49.23 18.85
C GLU A 180 -40.67 49.63 17.47
N MET A 181 -40.37 50.84 17.02
CA MET A 181 -40.74 51.32 15.69
C MET A 181 -39.99 50.57 14.59
N ILE A 182 -38.68 50.27 14.77
CA ILE A 182 -37.93 49.38 13.86
C ILE A 182 -38.60 48.00 13.79
N ILE A 183 -38.98 47.44 14.93
CA ILE A 183 -39.63 46.12 15.01
C ILE A 183 -41.00 46.15 14.33
N SER A 184 -41.83 47.17 14.58
CA SER A 184 -43.14 47.31 13.95
C SER A 184 -43.04 47.47 12.43
N LEU A 185 -42.17 48.37 11.95
CA LEU A 185 -41.97 48.58 10.51
C LEU A 185 -41.44 47.32 9.81
N PHE A 186 -40.57 46.56 10.47
CA PHE A 186 -39.98 45.35 9.88
C PHE A 186 -40.92 44.13 9.96
N PHE A 187 -41.60 43.90 11.09
CA PHE A 187 -42.41 42.70 11.31
C PHE A 187 -43.91 42.88 11.05
N ASN A 188 -44.48 44.04 11.36
CA ASN A 188 -45.92 44.30 11.18
C ASN A 188 -46.21 44.87 9.79
N GLU A 189 -45.35 45.76 9.29
CA GLU A 189 -45.49 46.34 7.94
C GLU A 189 -44.67 45.62 6.86
N ASN A 190 -43.96 44.53 7.21
CA ASN A 190 -43.17 43.71 6.27
C ASN A 190 -42.12 44.46 5.44
N ARG A 191 -41.62 45.61 5.92
CA ARG A 191 -40.57 46.39 5.22
C ARG A 191 -39.21 45.72 5.34
N THR A 192 -38.39 45.85 4.30
CA THR A 192 -37.00 45.37 4.28
C THR A 192 -36.09 46.21 5.19
N ILE A 193 -34.94 45.65 5.61
CA ILE A 193 -33.94 46.40 6.41
C ILE A 193 -33.50 47.70 5.73
N ARG A 194 -33.45 47.72 4.39
CA ARG A 194 -33.10 48.92 3.61
C ARG A 194 -34.20 49.97 3.74
N GLU A 195 -35.46 49.61 3.54
CA GLU A 195 -36.59 50.53 3.63
C GLU A 195 -36.77 51.11 5.04
N VAL A 196 -36.61 50.29 6.09
CA VAL A 196 -36.66 50.77 7.48
C VAL A 196 -35.49 51.71 7.79
N ALA A 197 -34.28 51.39 7.31
CA ALA A 197 -33.11 52.24 7.50
C ALA A 197 -33.24 53.60 6.80
N ASP A 198 -33.84 53.61 5.62
CA ASP A 198 -34.06 54.85 4.86
C ASP A 198 -35.22 55.67 5.46
N PHE A 199 -36.31 55.03 5.91
CA PHE A 199 -37.43 55.70 6.59
C PHE A 199 -37.05 56.34 7.93
N MET A 200 -36.19 55.68 8.70
CA MET A 200 -35.76 56.18 10.02
C MET A 200 -34.45 56.98 9.98
N HIS A 201 -33.87 57.20 8.79
CA HIS A 201 -32.55 57.82 8.60
C HIS A 201 -31.42 57.15 9.41
N LEU A 202 -31.47 55.82 9.58
CA LEU A 202 -30.50 55.03 10.33
C LEU A 202 -29.51 54.30 9.41
N ALA A 203 -28.38 53.85 9.96
CA ALA A 203 -27.50 52.92 9.26
C ALA A 203 -28.16 51.52 9.18
N LYS A 204 -28.04 50.84 8.04
CA LYS A 204 -28.57 49.47 7.83
C LYS A 204 -28.07 48.48 8.86
N SER A 205 -26.81 48.64 9.30
CA SER A 205 -26.23 47.82 10.36
C SER A 205 -26.98 47.97 11.69
N THR A 206 -27.45 49.17 12.01
CA THR A 206 -28.19 49.48 13.25
C THR A 206 -29.56 48.80 13.23
N VAL A 207 -30.33 48.96 12.15
CA VAL A 207 -31.61 48.28 11.95
C VAL A 207 -31.45 46.76 11.96
N SER A 208 -30.44 46.24 11.26
CA SER A 208 -30.13 44.81 11.25
C SER A 208 -29.81 44.27 12.64
N SER A 209 -29.13 45.06 13.48
CA SER A 209 -28.76 44.64 14.84
C SER A 209 -29.98 44.56 15.75
N VAL A 210 -30.88 45.55 15.68
CA VAL A 210 -32.15 45.55 16.44
C VAL A 210 -33.04 44.37 16.04
N VAL A 211 -33.21 44.14 14.73
CA VAL A 211 -34.00 43.01 14.22
C VAL A 211 -33.41 41.66 14.64
N GLN A 212 -32.08 41.51 14.65
CA GLN A 212 -31.43 40.28 15.10
C GLN A 212 -31.60 40.03 16.60
N VAL A 213 -31.48 41.08 17.43
CA VAL A 213 -31.70 40.98 18.88
C VAL A 213 -33.15 40.60 19.15
N PHE A 214 -34.12 41.25 18.50
CA PHE A 214 -35.54 40.93 18.68
C PHE A 214 -35.88 39.49 18.26
N LYS A 215 -35.38 39.02 17.10
CA LYS A 215 -35.54 37.61 16.66
C LYS A 215 -35.00 36.61 17.68
N LYS A 216 -33.88 36.97 18.32
CA LYS A 216 -33.21 36.13 19.31
C LYS A 216 -33.98 36.09 20.64
N GLU A 217 -34.47 37.24 21.11
CA GLU A 217 -35.22 37.36 22.36
C GLU A 217 -36.60 36.71 22.27
N HIS A 218 -37.29 36.85 21.13
CA HIS A 218 -38.66 36.35 20.95
C HIS A 218 -38.74 34.96 20.32
N ARG A 219 -37.62 34.22 20.23
CA ARG A 219 -37.53 32.88 19.61
C ARG A 219 -38.24 32.79 18.25
N ILE A 220 -38.24 33.88 17.48
CA ILE A 220 -38.85 33.92 16.15
C ILE A 220 -37.93 33.13 15.22
N GLN A 221 -38.19 31.83 15.13
CA GLN A 221 -37.54 30.93 14.19
C GLN A 221 -37.77 31.46 12.78
N ARG A 222 -36.74 31.36 11.94
CA ARG A 222 -36.83 31.57 10.50
C ARG A 222 -38.01 30.78 9.94
N LYS A 223 -39.14 31.45 9.64
CA LYS A 223 -39.92 31.11 8.45
C LYS A 223 -39.12 31.58 7.25
N THR A 224 -38.04 30.85 6.93
CA THR A 224 -37.62 30.80 5.52
C THR A 224 -38.74 30.08 4.81
N SER A 225 -39.39 30.78 3.88
CA SER A 225 -40.21 30.20 2.83
C SER A 225 -39.64 28.84 2.42
N THR A 226 -40.39 27.79 2.70
CA THR A 226 -40.13 26.44 2.25
C THR A 226 -40.21 26.42 0.72
N GLY A 227 -39.09 26.68 0.06
CA GLY A 227 -38.54 25.63 -0.80
C GLY A 227 -37.56 24.88 0.08
N ARG A 228 -37.88 23.65 0.50
CA ARG A 228 -36.84 22.73 0.98
C ARG A 228 -35.74 22.77 -0.08
N LYS A 229 -34.50 23.15 0.27
CA LYS A 229 -33.36 22.70 -0.54
C LYS A 229 -33.37 21.18 -0.41
N LYS A 230 -34.09 20.50 -1.31
CA LYS A 230 -33.96 19.06 -1.51
C LYS A 230 -32.46 18.85 -1.70
N LYS A 231 -31.86 18.06 -0.82
CA LYS A 231 -30.52 17.53 -1.05
C LYS A 231 -30.66 16.74 -2.36
N LEU A 232 -29.92 17.12 -3.39
CA LEU A 232 -29.93 16.37 -4.65
C LEU A 232 -29.52 14.93 -4.32
N SER A 233 -30.30 13.97 -4.79
CA SER A 233 -29.99 12.53 -4.69
C SER A 233 -28.92 12.15 -5.70
N ASP A 234 -28.30 10.98 -5.52
CA ASP A 234 -27.29 10.44 -6.44
C ASP A 234 -27.82 10.25 -7.88
N GLU A 235 -29.13 10.03 -8.03
CA GLU A 235 -29.83 10.01 -9.33
C GLU A 235 -29.77 11.36 -10.06
N HIS A 236 -29.85 12.48 -9.33
CA HIS A 236 -29.74 13.81 -9.95
C HIS A 236 -28.29 14.10 -10.40
N GLU A 237 -27.28 13.56 -9.70
CA GLU A 237 -25.88 13.63 -10.15
C GLU A 237 -25.69 12.79 -11.43
N HIS A 238 -26.27 11.58 -11.50
CA HIS A 238 -26.24 10.74 -12.70
C HIS A 238 -26.91 11.41 -13.91
N MET A 239 -28.07 12.04 -13.74
CA MET A 239 -28.72 12.78 -14.84
C MET A 239 -27.88 13.95 -15.34
N ILE A 240 -27.13 14.62 -14.47
CA ILE A 240 -26.20 15.68 -14.90
C ILE A 240 -25.01 15.07 -15.64
N MET A 241 -24.51 13.91 -15.22
CA MET A 241 -23.49 13.16 -15.97
C MET A 241 -23.95 12.79 -17.39
N ASP A 242 -25.18 12.30 -17.54
CA ASP A 242 -25.76 11.96 -18.85
C ASP A 242 -25.90 13.19 -19.76
N ILE A 243 -26.23 14.35 -19.19
CA ILE A 243 -26.28 15.61 -19.95
C ILE A 243 -24.88 16.01 -20.42
N LEU A 244 -23.85 15.79 -19.59
CA LEU A 244 -22.45 16.12 -19.90
C LEU A 244 -21.82 15.15 -20.91
N SER A 245 -22.20 13.87 -20.91
CA SER A 245 -21.66 12.86 -21.82
C SER A 245 -22.16 13.01 -23.26
N GLN A 246 -23.28 13.70 -23.47
CA GLN A 246 -23.88 13.91 -24.79
C GLN A 246 -23.21 15.01 -25.63
N LYS A 247 -22.37 15.86 -25.04
CA LYS A 247 -21.72 16.98 -25.74
C LYS A 247 -20.49 17.49 -24.97
N GLU A 248 -19.32 17.48 -25.61
CA GLU A 248 -18.03 17.86 -24.98
C GLU A 248 -18.00 19.31 -24.46
N ASP A 249 -18.65 20.26 -25.15
CA ASP A 249 -18.64 21.70 -24.82
C ASP A 249 -20.04 22.22 -24.43
N ILE A 250 -20.64 21.69 -23.37
CA ILE A 250 -21.91 22.20 -22.83
C ILE A 250 -21.68 23.23 -21.71
N THR A 251 -22.34 24.39 -21.81
CA THR A 251 -22.18 25.47 -20.82
C THR A 251 -22.94 25.19 -19.52
N ILE A 252 -22.53 25.80 -18.40
CA ILE A 252 -23.23 25.71 -17.10
C ILE A 252 -24.71 26.10 -17.24
N GLU A 253 -25.03 27.07 -18.10
CA GLU A 253 -26.40 27.50 -18.33
C GLU A 253 -27.21 26.45 -19.10
N GLU A 254 -26.63 25.85 -20.14
CA GLU A 254 -27.27 24.78 -20.90
C GLU A 254 -27.50 23.53 -20.06
N THR A 255 -26.50 23.11 -19.28
CA THR A 255 -26.62 21.97 -18.35
C THR A 255 -27.73 22.23 -17.33
N ARG A 256 -27.79 23.45 -16.78
CA ARG A 256 -28.85 23.85 -15.84
C ARG A 256 -30.23 23.80 -16.49
N ASN A 257 -30.36 24.33 -17.71
CA ASN A 257 -31.65 24.40 -18.40
C ASN A 257 -32.14 23.01 -18.80
N ARG A 258 -31.26 22.14 -19.30
CA ARG A 258 -31.57 20.73 -19.59
C ARG A 258 -31.97 19.97 -18.32
N PHE A 259 -31.20 20.09 -17.24
CA PHE A 259 -31.51 19.44 -15.98
C PHE A 259 -32.89 19.85 -15.44
N LEU A 260 -33.22 21.15 -15.49
CA LEU A 260 -34.52 21.68 -15.09
C LEU A 260 -35.66 21.22 -16.01
N SER A 261 -35.40 21.04 -17.30
CA SER A 261 -36.41 20.51 -18.25
C SER A 261 -36.75 19.04 -18.00
N LEU A 262 -35.77 18.26 -17.53
CA LEU A 262 -35.95 16.84 -17.19
C LEU A 262 -36.50 16.65 -15.77
N ASN A 263 -36.37 17.67 -14.90
CA ASN A 263 -36.75 17.60 -13.48
C ASN A 263 -37.58 18.83 -13.06
N PRO A 264 -38.82 18.96 -13.57
CA PRO A 264 -39.70 20.09 -13.24
C PRO A 264 -40.03 20.18 -11.72
N ASP A 265 -39.92 19.06 -10.99
CA ASP A 265 -40.19 18.96 -9.55
C ASP A 265 -39.06 19.44 -8.64
N VAL A 266 -37.95 19.92 -9.21
CA VAL A 266 -36.81 20.51 -8.47
C VAL A 266 -36.72 22.01 -8.75
N PRO A 267 -37.62 22.84 -8.19
CA PRO A 267 -37.60 24.27 -8.48
C PRO A 267 -36.40 24.94 -7.79
N ASN A 268 -35.67 25.74 -8.57
CA ASN A 268 -34.55 26.60 -8.14
C ASN A 268 -33.21 25.91 -7.80
N ILE A 269 -32.64 25.14 -8.74
CA ILE A 269 -31.20 24.84 -8.70
C ILE A 269 -30.36 26.06 -9.11
N SER A 270 -29.38 26.44 -8.29
CA SER A 270 -28.53 27.60 -8.57
C SER A 270 -27.43 27.26 -9.57
N LYS A 271 -26.96 28.24 -10.35
CA LYS A 271 -25.81 28.07 -11.26
C LYS A 271 -24.55 27.57 -10.53
N SER A 272 -24.32 28.02 -9.30
CA SER A 272 -23.19 27.54 -8.50
C SER A 272 -23.35 26.09 -8.05
N THR A 273 -24.58 25.61 -7.87
CA THR A 273 -24.84 24.20 -7.55
C THR A 273 -24.58 23.32 -8.77
N ILE A 274 -25.05 23.73 -9.95
CA ILE A 274 -24.74 23.05 -11.21
C ILE A 274 -23.24 23.08 -11.49
N TYR A 275 -22.57 24.21 -11.33
CA TYR A 275 -21.11 24.30 -11.49
C TYR A 275 -20.37 23.32 -10.59
N ARG A 276 -20.71 23.26 -9.29
CA ARG A 276 -20.06 22.34 -8.35
C ARG A 276 -20.33 20.87 -8.68
N ILE A 277 -21.53 20.56 -9.19
CA ILE A 277 -21.86 19.21 -9.64
C ILE A 277 -21.10 18.90 -10.93
N MET A 278 -21.09 19.81 -11.91
CA MET A 278 -20.29 19.67 -13.13
C MET A 278 -18.81 19.49 -12.83
N GLU A 279 -18.24 20.22 -11.88
CA GLU A 279 -16.85 20.09 -11.44
C GLU A 279 -16.59 18.72 -10.79
N ASN A 280 -17.47 18.26 -9.90
CA ASN A 280 -17.42 16.90 -9.32
C ASN A 280 -17.67 15.79 -10.36
N CYS A 281 -18.52 16.04 -11.34
CA CYS A 281 -18.91 15.13 -12.40
C CYS A 281 -17.79 15.02 -13.43
N GLN A 282 -17.21 16.14 -13.85
CA GLN A 282 -16.04 16.19 -14.70
C GLN A 282 -14.81 15.60 -13.99
N SER A 283 -14.64 15.79 -12.67
CA SER A 283 -13.57 15.12 -11.93
C SER A 283 -13.79 13.61 -11.85
N LYS A 284 -15.04 13.13 -11.70
CA LYS A 284 -15.39 11.70 -11.75
C LYS A 284 -15.31 11.11 -13.16
N LEU A 285 -15.62 11.88 -14.21
CA LEU A 285 -15.48 11.50 -15.63
C LEU A 285 -14.01 11.52 -16.07
N ARG A 286 -13.17 12.34 -15.45
CA ARG A 286 -11.71 12.37 -15.65
C ARG A 286 -10.97 11.33 -14.82
N ALA A 287 -11.58 10.82 -13.75
CA ALA A 287 -10.99 9.75 -12.95
C ALA A 287 -10.85 8.50 -13.82
N ARG A 288 -9.60 8.14 -14.13
CA ARG A 288 -9.27 6.88 -14.78
C ARG A 288 -9.74 5.72 -13.93
N SER A 289 -10.84 5.08 -14.32
CA SER A 289 -11.43 3.95 -13.62
C SER A 289 -10.58 2.68 -13.72
N ASP A 290 -9.69 2.64 -14.71
CA ASP A 290 -8.73 1.59 -15.04
C ASP A 290 -7.42 1.68 -14.25
N MET A 291 -7.28 2.66 -13.37
CA MET A 291 -6.07 2.89 -12.58
C MET A 291 -6.30 2.65 -11.09
N GLU A 292 -5.44 1.81 -10.48
CA GLU A 292 -5.34 1.65 -9.04
C GLU A 292 -4.04 2.27 -8.54
N VAL A 293 -4.11 3.00 -7.43
CA VAL A 293 -2.94 3.67 -6.84
C VAL A 293 -2.77 3.23 -5.40
N PHE A 294 -1.61 2.71 -5.05
CA PHE A 294 -1.31 2.21 -3.70
C PHE A 294 -0.34 3.16 -3.02
N VAL A 295 -0.64 3.52 -1.78
CA VAL A 295 0.22 4.40 -0.96
C VAL A 295 0.57 3.69 0.34
N GLY A 296 1.87 3.49 0.59
CA GLY A 296 2.29 2.79 1.79
C GLY A 296 3.73 2.30 1.77
N ILE A 297 3.91 1.08 2.25
CA ILE A 297 5.21 0.41 2.36
C ILE A 297 5.26 -0.68 1.31
N PHE A 298 6.32 -0.69 0.50
CA PHE A 298 6.56 -1.72 -0.50
C PHE A 298 7.85 -2.46 -0.18
N VAL A 299 7.83 -3.77 -0.33
CA VAL A 299 8.92 -4.68 0.01
C VAL A 299 9.15 -5.61 -1.17
N HIS A 300 10.33 -5.59 -1.79
CA HIS A 300 10.65 -6.49 -2.90
C HIS A 300 12.14 -6.84 -2.94
N SER A 301 12.57 -7.55 -3.99
CA SER A 301 13.98 -7.85 -4.25
C SER A 301 14.40 -7.34 -5.64
N THR A 302 15.69 -7.09 -5.80
CA THR A 302 16.35 -6.87 -7.10
C THR A 302 17.51 -7.85 -7.26
N GLU A 303 18.22 -7.76 -8.39
CA GLU A 303 19.45 -8.54 -8.62
C GLU A 303 20.46 -8.32 -7.49
N ASP A 304 20.72 -7.05 -7.20
CA ASP A 304 21.80 -6.64 -6.29
C ASP A 304 21.37 -6.64 -4.82
N ASN A 305 20.06 -6.54 -4.54
CA ASN A 305 19.57 -6.48 -3.17
C ASN A 305 18.47 -7.53 -2.91
N PRO A 306 18.72 -8.51 -2.03
CA PRO A 306 17.73 -9.54 -1.73
C PRO A 306 16.51 -9.02 -0.96
N LEU A 307 16.57 -7.84 -0.32
CA LEU A 307 15.41 -7.22 0.33
C LEU A 307 15.53 -5.69 0.36
N ILE A 308 14.66 -5.01 -0.38
CA ILE A 308 14.46 -3.56 -0.36
C ILE A 308 13.14 -3.26 0.33
N ILE A 309 13.17 -2.30 1.26
CA ILE A 309 11.99 -1.79 1.97
C ILE A 309 11.85 -0.31 1.64
N MET A 310 10.73 0.06 1.04
CA MET A 310 10.46 1.43 0.58
C MET A 310 9.23 1.98 1.30
N PRO A 311 9.40 2.67 2.45
CA PRO A 311 8.31 3.31 3.15
C PRO A 311 7.92 4.64 2.51
N GLY A 312 6.62 4.96 2.48
CA GLY A 312 6.15 6.26 2.00
C GLY A 312 6.20 6.41 0.49
N MET A 313 5.94 5.34 -0.25
CA MET A 313 5.88 5.35 -1.71
C MET A 313 4.43 5.39 -2.21
N VAL A 314 4.29 5.78 -3.48
CA VAL A 314 3.09 5.77 -4.30
C VAL A 314 3.38 4.92 -5.52
N MET A 315 2.59 3.86 -5.70
CA MET A 315 2.69 2.99 -6.87
C MET A 315 1.39 3.06 -7.67
N GLY A 316 1.50 3.36 -8.96
CA GLY A 316 0.38 3.36 -9.90
C GLY A 316 0.35 2.08 -10.71
N VAL A 317 -0.82 1.46 -10.79
CA VAL A 317 -1.07 0.27 -11.62
C VAL A 317 -2.11 0.62 -12.68
N LEU A 318 -1.76 0.38 -13.94
CA LEU A 318 -2.58 0.68 -15.10
C LEU A 318 -2.52 -0.48 -16.10
N ASN A 319 -3.68 -0.93 -16.59
CA ASN A 319 -3.75 -1.99 -17.63
C ASN A 319 -2.87 -3.21 -17.30
N THR A 320 -2.99 -3.72 -16.07
CA THR A 320 -2.22 -4.84 -15.47
C THR A 320 -0.78 -4.54 -15.05
N LYS A 321 -0.21 -3.41 -15.45
CA LYS A 321 1.21 -3.09 -15.27
C LYS A 321 1.47 -2.03 -14.23
N ILE A 322 2.66 -2.08 -13.66
CA ILE A 322 3.20 -1.04 -12.78
C ILE A 322 3.68 0.12 -13.66
N GLU A 323 2.99 1.25 -13.58
CA GLU A 323 3.25 2.44 -14.41
C GLU A 323 4.31 3.34 -13.78
N PHE A 324 4.25 3.51 -12.46
CA PHE A 324 5.23 4.31 -11.71
C PHE A 324 5.37 3.82 -10.26
N MET A 325 6.49 4.16 -9.65
CA MET A 325 6.80 3.94 -8.23
C MET A 325 7.62 5.13 -7.71
N GLU A 326 6.96 6.04 -7.01
CA GLU A 326 7.54 7.34 -6.64
C GLU A 326 7.31 7.67 -5.17
N SER A 327 7.96 8.72 -4.66
CA SER A 327 7.78 9.14 -3.27
C SER A 327 6.39 9.77 -3.02
N LEU A 328 5.90 9.71 -1.78
CA LEU A 328 4.64 10.35 -1.37
C LEU A 328 4.58 11.86 -1.64
N GLU A 329 5.74 12.53 -1.73
CA GLU A 329 5.81 13.96 -2.03
C GLU A 329 5.35 14.28 -3.46
N GLU A 330 5.46 13.31 -4.38
CA GLU A 330 5.05 13.45 -5.79
C GLU A 330 3.56 13.15 -6.00
N LEU A 331 2.80 12.78 -4.97
CA LEU A 331 1.42 12.33 -5.13
C LEU A 331 0.51 13.33 -5.87
N ASP A 332 0.62 14.63 -5.56
CA ASP A 332 -0.20 15.66 -6.21
C ASP A 332 0.24 15.89 -7.67
N HIS A 333 1.53 15.73 -7.98
CA HIS A 333 2.04 15.75 -9.34
C HIS A 333 1.51 14.55 -10.14
N LEU A 334 1.65 13.35 -9.60
CA LEU A 334 1.17 12.11 -10.21
C LEU A 334 -0.33 12.13 -10.47
N LYS A 335 -1.13 12.66 -9.52
CA LYS A 335 -2.58 12.88 -9.72
C LYS A 335 -2.86 13.76 -10.93
N ALA A 336 -2.10 14.84 -11.09
CA ALA A 336 -2.26 15.77 -12.21
C ALA A 336 -1.80 15.16 -13.55
N GLU A 337 -0.69 14.42 -13.53
CA GLU A 337 -0.09 13.80 -14.71
C GLU A 337 -0.94 12.63 -15.24
N TYR A 338 -1.34 11.70 -14.36
CA TYR A 338 -2.04 10.48 -14.74
C TYR A 338 -3.57 10.57 -14.64
N GLY A 339 -4.09 11.69 -14.11
CA GLY A 339 -5.52 11.99 -14.07
C GLY A 339 -6.35 11.13 -13.09
N PHE A 340 -5.72 10.48 -12.11
CA PHE A 340 -6.44 9.73 -11.08
C PHE A 340 -6.90 10.65 -9.94
N THR A 341 -7.91 10.19 -9.18
CA THR A 341 -8.50 10.95 -8.06
C THR A 341 -8.34 10.20 -6.75
N ASP A 342 -8.75 10.81 -5.63
CA ASP A 342 -8.66 10.17 -4.31
C ASP A 342 -9.42 8.83 -4.20
N SER A 343 -10.42 8.58 -5.07
CA SER A 343 -11.14 7.30 -5.09
C SER A 343 -10.32 6.14 -5.66
N ASN A 344 -9.26 6.42 -6.42
CA ASN A 344 -8.35 5.41 -6.95
C ASN A 344 -7.27 4.99 -5.93
N ILE A 345 -7.17 5.71 -4.80
CA ILE A 345 -6.05 5.57 -3.89
C ILE A 345 -6.38 4.62 -2.74
N HIS A 346 -5.51 3.64 -2.57
CA HIS A 346 -5.52 2.66 -1.49
C HIS A 346 -4.38 2.98 -0.52
N TYR A 347 -4.72 3.62 0.60
CA TYR A 347 -3.78 3.87 1.69
C TYR A 347 -3.63 2.62 2.56
N MET A 348 -2.40 2.13 2.70
CA MET A 348 -2.05 1.06 3.62
C MET A 348 -1.99 1.59 5.06
N THR A 349 -2.36 0.76 6.02
CA THR A 349 -2.16 1.07 7.45
C THR A 349 -0.68 0.88 7.85
N PRO A 350 -0.25 1.37 9.03
CA PRO A 350 1.09 1.08 9.52
C PRO A 350 1.39 -0.41 9.82
N SER A 351 0.36 -1.25 9.91
CA SER A 351 0.49 -2.72 10.03
C SER A 351 0.56 -3.41 8.67
N GLN A 352 0.43 -2.67 7.57
CA GLN A 352 0.38 -3.21 6.23
C GLN A 352 1.62 -2.89 5.43
N PHE A 353 2.01 -3.85 4.59
CA PHE A 353 3.00 -3.64 3.55
C PHE A 353 2.62 -4.48 2.33
N MET A 354 3.12 -4.09 1.17
CA MET A 354 2.91 -4.80 -0.08
C MET A 354 4.20 -5.50 -0.52
N MET A 355 4.07 -6.73 -0.99
CA MET A 355 5.20 -7.50 -1.54
C MET A 355 4.79 -8.21 -2.84
N PRO A 356 5.75 -8.60 -3.70
CA PRO A 356 5.43 -9.38 -4.88
C PRO A 356 4.70 -10.67 -4.51
N GLY A 357 3.85 -11.13 -5.44
CA GLY A 357 3.26 -12.45 -5.38
C GLY A 357 4.33 -13.53 -5.22
N MET A 358 4.07 -14.51 -4.35
CA MET A 358 4.98 -15.65 -4.22
C MET A 358 4.83 -16.56 -5.43
N ILE A 359 5.93 -17.22 -5.81
CA ILE A 359 6.04 -18.08 -6.98
C ILE A 359 6.42 -19.47 -6.54
N ASP A 360 5.57 -20.45 -6.85
CA ASP A 360 5.81 -21.86 -6.61
C ASP A 360 6.36 -22.51 -7.88
N THR A 361 7.65 -22.83 -7.89
CA THR A 361 8.33 -23.35 -9.08
C THR A 361 8.14 -24.86 -9.28
N HIS A 362 7.49 -25.55 -8.34
CA HIS A 362 7.22 -26.98 -8.47
C HIS A 362 6.15 -27.47 -7.48
N ILE A 363 5.03 -27.96 -8.02
CA ILE A 363 3.97 -28.61 -7.25
C ILE A 363 3.24 -29.66 -8.07
N HIS A 364 2.88 -30.80 -7.48
CA HIS A 364 1.95 -31.76 -8.09
C HIS A 364 0.53 -31.45 -7.65
N ALA A 365 -0.21 -30.75 -8.51
CA ALA A 365 -1.62 -30.41 -8.24
C ALA A 365 -2.47 -31.66 -7.98
N SER A 366 -2.13 -32.76 -8.65
CA SER A 366 -2.83 -34.04 -8.57
C SER A 366 -2.63 -34.76 -7.24
N GLN A 367 -1.58 -34.43 -6.49
CA GLN A 367 -1.25 -35.10 -5.24
C GLN A 367 -1.79 -34.36 -4.01
N PHE A 368 -2.45 -33.21 -4.19
CA PHE A 368 -3.06 -32.46 -3.09
C PHE A 368 -3.96 -33.28 -2.13
N PRO A 369 -4.72 -34.32 -2.57
CA PRO A 369 -5.48 -35.17 -1.66
C PRO A 369 -4.61 -35.94 -0.64
N ASN A 370 -3.35 -36.21 -0.97
CA ASN A 370 -2.40 -36.91 -0.12
C ASN A 370 -1.60 -35.96 0.79
N ASN A 371 -1.83 -34.65 0.71
CA ASN A 371 -1.02 -33.66 1.38
C ASN A 371 -1.03 -33.85 2.91
N GLY A 372 0.12 -34.25 3.49
CA GLY A 372 0.27 -34.58 4.90
C GLY A 372 -0.06 -36.02 5.30
N VAL A 373 -0.23 -36.94 4.35
CA VAL A 373 -0.55 -38.36 4.59
C VAL A 373 0.67 -39.26 4.38
N ALA A 374 0.94 -40.14 5.35
CA ALA A 374 1.98 -41.18 5.28
C ALA A 374 3.41 -40.68 4.99
N MET A 375 3.76 -39.54 5.59
CA MET A 375 5.08 -38.89 5.44
C MET A 375 6.22 -39.66 6.12
N ASP A 376 5.92 -40.77 6.81
CA ASP A 376 6.89 -41.66 7.45
C ASP A 376 7.47 -42.74 6.51
N LEU A 377 6.92 -42.87 5.30
CA LEU A 377 7.40 -43.79 4.26
C LEU A 377 8.53 -43.17 3.40
N PRO A 378 9.51 -43.97 2.93
CA PRO A 378 10.47 -43.53 1.91
C PRO A 378 9.79 -43.23 0.56
N LEU A 379 10.39 -42.35 -0.24
CA LEU A 379 9.85 -41.88 -1.54
C LEU A 379 9.29 -43.00 -2.45
N LEU A 380 10.08 -44.04 -2.76
CA LEU A 380 9.64 -45.07 -3.71
C LEU A 380 8.45 -45.90 -3.20
N GLU A 381 8.39 -46.16 -1.90
CA GLU A 381 7.28 -46.87 -1.26
C GLU A 381 6.02 -45.98 -1.20
N TRP A 382 6.22 -44.70 -0.89
CA TRP A 382 5.16 -43.69 -0.87
C TRP A 382 4.54 -43.47 -2.27
N LEU A 383 5.38 -43.46 -3.33
CA LEU A 383 4.91 -43.37 -4.71
C LEU A 383 3.96 -44.52 -5.06
N GLN A 384 4.35 -45.76 -4.73
CA GLN A 384 3.55 -46.95 -5.03
C GLN A 384 2.27 -47.04 -4.20
N THR A 385 2.32 -46.63 -2.94
CA THR A 385 1.23 -46.82 -1.98
C THR A 385 0.16 -45.72 -2.07
N TYR A 386 0.57 -44.47 -2.29
CA TYR A 386 -0.32 -43.31 -2.23
C TYR A 386 -0.36 -42.51 -3.53
N THR A 387 0.78 -42.27 -4.17
CA THR A 387 0.85 -41.33 -5.30
C THR A 387 0.20 -41.88 -6.55
N PHE A 388 0.65 -43.04 -7.05
CA PHE A 388 0.09 -43.60 -8.29
C PHE A 388 -1.40 -43.96 -8.17
N PRO A 389 -1.89 -44.52 -7.05
CA PRO A 389 -3.33 -44.73 -6.87
C PRO A 389 -4.14 -43.42 -6.91
N THR A 390 -3.66 -42.35 -6.26
CA THR A 390 -4.36 -41.06 -6.26
C THR A 390 -4.33 -40.40 -7.64
N GLU A 391 -3.17 -40.38 -8.31
CA GLU A 391 -3.04 -39.81 -9.65
C GLU A 391 -3.85 -40.59 -10.71
N ALA A 392 -4.00 -41.91 -10.56
CA ALA A 392 -4.84 -42.74 -11.44
C ALA A 392 -6.31 -42.30 -11.45
N ASN A 393 -6.83 -41.79 -10.32
CA ASN A 393 -8.22 -41.34 -10.21
C ASN A 393 -8.53 -40.10 -11.08
N PHE A 394 -7.52 -39.40 -11.60
CA PHE A 394 -7.72 -38.23 -12.48
C PHE A 394 -8.17 -38.57 -13.90
N SER A 395 -8.33 -39.86 -14.22
CA SER A 395 -9.16 -40.26 -15.36
C SER A 395 -10.62 -39.85 -15.18
N ASP A 396 -11.09 -39.72 -13.93
CA ASP A 396 -12.38 -39.11 -13.61
C ASP A 396 -12.28 -37.58 -13.60
N THR A 397 -12.89 -36.97 -14.62
CA THR A 397 -12.96 -35.51 -14.79
C THR A 397 -13.64 -34.77 -13.65
N LEU A 398 -14.59 -35.38 -12.94
CA LEU A 398 -15.25 -34.75 -11.79
C LEU A 398 -14.31 -34.66 -10.60
N PHE A 399 -13.61 -35.76 -10.30
CA PHE A 399 -12.56 -35.78 -9.29
C PHE A 399 -11.44 -34.80 -9.60
N ALA A 400 -10.98 -34.76 -10.86
CA ALA A 400 -9.98 -33.79 -11.31
C ALA A 400 -10.42 -32.35 -11.04
N ARG A 401 -11.65 -31.98 -11.42
CA ARG A 401 -12.18 -30.62 -11.20
C ARG A 401 -12.29 -30.29 -9.72
N GLU A 402 -12.74 -31.23 -8.88
CA GLU A 402 -12.85 -31.02 -7.43
C GLU A 402 -11.47 -30.72 -6.81
N VAL A 403 -10.49 -31.59 -7.08
CA VAL A 403 -9.15 -31.48 -6.48
C VAL A 403 -8.44 -30.24 -6.99
N TYR A 404 -8.44 -30.00 -8.30
CA TYR A 404 -7.78 -28.84 -8.89
C TYR A 404 -8.41 -27.52 -8.42
N SER A 405 -9.73 -27.48 -8.22
CA SER A 405 -10.38 -26.29 -7.67
C SER A 405 -9.89 -25.98 -6.25
N LYS A 406 -9.72 -27.00 -5.41
CA LYS A 406 -9.26 -26.86 -4.03
C LYS A 406 -7.79 -26.42 -3.94
N VAL A 407 -6.89 -27.02 -4.72
CA VAL A 407 -5.46 -26.69 -4.65
C VAL A 407 -5.18 -25.28 -5.16
N VAL A 408 -5.78 -24.86 -6.28
CA VAL A 408 -5.59 -23.50 -6.83
C VAL A 408 -6.11 -22.44 -5.87
N GLU A 409 -7.28 -22.67 -5.26
CA GLU A 409 -7.82 -21.77 -4.24
C GLU A 409 -6.93 -21.70 -2.99
N ARG A 410 -6.40 -22.85 -2.55
CA ARG A 410 -5.49 -22.92 -1.41
C ARG A 410 -4.19 -22.16 -1.67
N LEU A 411 -3.62 -22.30 -2.87
CA LEU A 411 -2.39 -21.63 -3.25
C LEU A 411 -2.58 -20.12 -3.38
N LEU A 412 -3.63 -19.65 -4.06
CA LEU A 412 -3.97 -18.23 -4.12
C LEU A 412 -4.16 -17.65 -2.71
N ARG A 413 -4.89 -18.35 -1.83
CA ARG A 413 -5.08 -17.94 -0.43
C ARG A 413 -3.77 -17.89 0.38
N ASN A 414 -2.78 -18.72 0.03
CA ASN A 414 -1.44 -18.67 0.60
C ASN A 414 -0.51 -17.67 -0.11
N GLY A 415 -1.03 -16.84 -1.03
CA GLY A 415 -0.28 -15.80 -1.73
C GLY A 415 0.58 -16.29 -2.90
N THR A 416 0.39 -17.53 -3.34
CA THR A 416 1.03 -18.06 -4.55
C THR A 416 0.27 -17.55 -5.78
N THR A 417 0.83 -16.52 -6.41
CA THR A 417 0.28 -15.88 -7.63
C THR A 417 0.64 -16.63 -8.91
N THR A 418 1.81 -17.30 -8.90
CA THR A 418 2.33 -18.07 -10.03
C THR A 418 2.73 -19.47 -9.57
N ALA A 419 2.34 -20.51 -10.32
CA ALA A 419 2.70 -21.89 -10.01
C ALA A 419 3.13 -22.69 -11.26
N ALA A 420 4.10 -23.60 -11.11
CA ALA A 420 4.42 -24.62 -12.12
C ALA A 420 3.86 -25.98 -11.68
N TYR A 421 2.78 -26.40 -12.34
CA TYR A 421 2.00 -27.56 -11.96
C TYR A 421 2.37 -28.82 -12.76
N PHE A 422 2.56 -29.91 -12.03
CA PHE A 422 2.43 -31.27 -12.54
C PHE A 422 0.96 -31.71 -12.46
N GLY A 423 0.37 -32.04 -13.60
CA GLY A 423 -0.96 -32.65 -13.72
C GLY A 423 -0.91 -34.17 -13.49
N THR A 424 -1.47 -34.94 -14.43
CA THR A 424 -1.32 -36.40 -14.49
C THR A 424 -1.05 -36.84 -15.93
N ILE A 425 -0.93 -38.14 -16.20
CA ILE A 425 -0.83 -38.65 -17.58
C ILE A 425 -2.12 -38.44 -18.39
N HIS A 426 -3.25 -38.21 -17.71
CA HIS A 426 -4.56 -38.09 -18.34
C HIS A 426 -4.70 -36.74 -19.05
N LEU A 427 -4.97 -36.78 -20.35
CA LEU A 427 -5.14 -35.59 -21.18
C LEU A 427 -6.31 -34.72 -20.70
N GLU A 428 -7.51 -35.30 -20.57
CA GLU A 428 -8.72 -34.56 -20.17
C GLU A 428 -8.62 -34.01 -18.74
N GLY A 429 -8.06 -34.79 -17.80
CA GLY A 429 -7.76 -34.30 -16.45
C GLY A 429 -6.82 -33.09 -16.47
N SER A 430 -5.75 -33.14 -17.26
CA SER A 430 -4.80 -32.02 -17.37
C SER A 430 -5.41 -30.78 -18.05
N LYS A 431 -6.30 -30.95 -19.03
CA LYS A 431 -7.09 -29.85 -19.62
C LYS A 431 -7.95 -29.15 -18.55
N ILE A 432 -8.59 -29.91 -17.67
CA ILE A 432 -9.39 -29.36 -16.56
C ILE A 432 -8.55 -28.52 -15.60
N LEU A 433 -7.31 -28.93 -15.32
CA LEU A 433 -6.40 -28.10 -14.52
C LEU A 433 -6.16 -26.74 -15.19
N ALA A 434 -5.97 -26.71 -16.51
CA ALA A 434 -5.80 -25.46 -17.26
C ALA A 434 -7.03 -24.56 -17.20
N ASP A 435 -8.23 -25.14 -17.36
CA ASP A 435 -9.48 -24.40 -17.22
C ASP A 435 -9.62 -23.81 -15.81
N VAL A 436 -9.42 -24.63 -14.78
CA VAL A 436 -9.59 -24.21 -13.37
C VAL A 436 -8.61 -23.10 -12.98
N VAL A 437 -7.35 -23.21 -13.40
CA VAL A 437 -6.33 -22.17 -13.15
C VAL A 437 -6.71 -20.87 -13.86
N HIS A 438 -7.14 -20.97 -15.13
CA HIS A 438 -7.58 -19.80 -15.89
C HIS A 438 -8.80 -19.13 -15.24
N ASP A 439 -9.83 -19.91 -14.88
CA ASP A 439 -11.08 -19.44 -14.27
C ASP A 439 -10.83 -18.74 -12.93
N LYS A 440 -9.85 -19.23 -12.15
CA LYS A 440 -9.48 -18.64 -10.86
C LYS A 440 -8.49 -17.47 -10.99
N GLY A 441 -8.03 -17.15 -12.20
CA GLY A 441 -7.15 -16.01 -12.47
C GLY A 441 -5.73 -16.16 -11.91
N GLN A 442 -5.23 -17.38 -11.71
CA GLN A 442 -3.84 -17.62 -11.30
C GLN A 442 -2.94 -17.71 -12.55
N ARG A 443 -1.70 -17.23 -12.43
CA ARG A 443 -0.66 -17.46 -13.45
C ARG A 443 -0.09 -18.86 -13.29
N ALA A 444 0.10 -19.61 -14.37
CA ALA A 444 0.72 -20.92 -14.25
C ALA A 444 1.40 -21.45 -15.52
N LEU A 445 2.38 -22.31 -15.28
CA LEU A 445 2.82 -23.33 -16.22
C LEU A 445 2.12 -24.64 -15.86
N ILE A 446 1.47 -25.29 -16.82
CA ILE A 446 0.71 -26.53 -16.57
C ILE A 446 1.20 -27.63 -17.48
N GLY A 447 1.50 -28.79 -16.91
CA GLY A 447 2.04 -29.93 -17.64
C GLY A 447 1.24 -31.21 -17.47
N LYS A 448 0.80 -31.80 -18.59
CA LYS A 448 0.46 -33.23 -18.65
C LYS A 448 1.74 -34.02 -18.40
N VAL A 449 1.70 -34.93 -17.44
CA VAL A 449 2.85 -35.78 -17.07
C VAL A 449 3.06 -36.84 -18.14
N ASN A 450 4.32 -37.13 -18.48
CA ASN A 450 4.70 -38.22 -19.37
C ASN A 450 5.44 -39.32 -18.59
N MET A 451 4.99 -40.57 -18.77
CA MET A 451 5.50 -41.73 -18.03
C MET A 451 5.04 -43.07 -18.67
N MET A 452 6.00 -43.91 -19.02
CA MET A 452 5.80 -45.15 -19.79
C MET A 452 6.52 -46.39 -19.26
N ARG A 453 7.50 -46.21 -18.38
CA ARG A 453 8.40 -47.24 -17.86
C ARG A 453 8.40 -47.17 -16.33
N ASN A 454 8.69 -48.28 -15.67
CA ASN A 454 8.87 -48.36 -14.21
C ASN A 454 7.74 -47.75 -13.36
N CYS A 455 6.53 -47.69 -13.92
CA CYS A 455 5.29 -47.30 -13.27
C CYS A 455 4.23 -48.42 -13.34
N PRO A 456 3.19 -48.38 -12.49
CA PRO A 456 2.15 -49.39 -12.46
C PRO A 456 1.39 -49.52 -13.78
N GLU A 457 0.93 -50.73 -14.12
CA GLU A 457 0.21 -51.01 -15.37
C GLU A 457 -1.08 -50.19 -15.52
N TYR A 458 -1.78 -49.92 -14.40
CA TYR A 458 -3.00 -49.12 -14.39
C TYR A 458 -2.76 -47.60 -14.53
N TYR A 459 -1.52 -47.13 -14.46
CA TYR A 459 -1.15 -45.72 -14.49
C TYR A 459 0.13 -45.51 -15.31
N ARG A 460 -0.02 -45.71 -16.63
CA ARG A 460 1.07 -45.67 -17.61
C ARG A 460 0.53 -45.28 -18.99
N GLU A 461 1.32 -44.55 -19.78
CA GLU A 461 1.03 -44.31 -21.19
C GLU A 461 1.43 -45.54 -22.04
N MET A 462 0.61 -45.93 -23.03
CA MET A 462 0.77 -47.23 -23.71
C MET A 462 1.82 -47.23 -24.83
N SER A 463 2.07 -46.09 -25.46
CA SER A 463 3.09 -45.95 -26.53
C SER A 463 3.67 -44.55 -26.56
N VAL A 464 4.88 -44.42 -27.11
CA VAL A 464 5.53 -43.11 -27.30
C VAL A 464 4.71 -42.24 -28.24
N GLN A 465 4.13 -42.83 -29.29
CA GLN A 465 3.30 -42.14 -30.26
C GLN A 465 2.05 -41.53 -29.61
N GLU A 466 1.39 -42.27 -28.73
CA GLU A 466 0.25 -41.77 -27.95
C GLU A 466 0.67 -40.66 -26.98
N SER A 467 1.74 -40.90 -26.21
CA SER A 467 2.26 -39.91 -25.25
C SER A 467 2.55 -38.57 -25.92
N ILE A 468 3.24 -38.57 -27.06
CA ILE A 468 3.59 -37.37 -27.82
C ILE A 468 2.35 -36.72 -28.45
N ARG A 469 1.43 -37.51 -29.03
CA ARG A 469 0.18 -36.99 -29.60
C ARG A 469 -0.64 -36.26 -28.53
N ASP A 470 -0.81 -36.87 -27.37
CA ASP A 470 -1.61 -36.31 -26.28
C ASP A 470 -0.93 -35.08 -25.68
N THR A 471 0.41 -35.08 -25.51
CA THR A 471 1.14 -33.88 -25.08
C THR A 471 1.03 -32.76 -26.11
N GLU A 472 1.10 -33.06 -27.41
CA GLU A 472 0.91 -32.06 -28.46
C GLU A 472 -0.52 -31.50 -28.47
N GLU A 473 -1.53 -32.35 -28.27
CA GLU A 473 -2.92 -31.93 -28.14
C GLU A 473 -3.12 -31.03 -26.90
N PHE A 474 -2.54 -31.42 -25.76
CA PHE A 474 -2.58 -30.62 -24.55
C PHE A 474 -1.94 -29.23 -24.75
N ILE A 475 -0.76 -29.16 -25.38
CA ILE A 475 -0.10 -27.88 -25.70
C ILE A 475 -1.02 -26.99 -26.54
N ARG A 476 -1.66 -27.56 -27.56
CA ARG A 476 -2.60 -26.82 -28.43
C ARG A 476 -3.84 -26.37 -27.67
N TYR A 477 -4.37 -27.22 -26.78
CA TYR A 477 -5.52 -26.89 -25.95
C TYR A 477 -5.23 -25.70 -25.04
N VAL A 478 -4.13 -25.73 -24.26
CA VAL A 478 -3.78 -24.62 -23.36
C VAL A 478 -3.59 -23.32 -24.14
N ARG A 479 -2.98 -23.37 -25.33
CA ARG A 479 -2.85 -22.19 -26.21
C ARG A 479 -4.19 -21.68 -26.74
N SER A 480 -5.16 -22.56 -26.94
CA SER A 480 -6.51 -22.20 -27.40
C SER A 480 -7.34 -21.44 -26.36
N ILE A 481 -6.95 -21.52 -25.07
CA ILE A 481 -7.52 -20.68 -24.00
C ILE A 481 -7.23 -19.19 -24.25
N GLN A 482 -6.18 -18.87 -25.02
CA GLN A 482 -5.79 -17.49 -25.36
C GLN A 482 -5.57 -16.57 -24.13
N SER A 483 -5.13 -17.17 -23.02
CA SER A 483 -4.84 -16.46 -21.78
C SER A 483 -3.34 -16.13 -21.66
N PRO A 484 -2.97 -14.88 -21.29
CA PRO A 484 -1.57 -14.53 -21.02
C PRO A 484 -1.04 -15.11 -19.68
N LEU A 485 -1.93 -15.67 -18.85
CA LEU A 485 -1.63 -16.21 -17.53
C LEU A 485 -1.25 -17.69 -17.54
N VAL A 486 -1.82 -18.48 -18.47
CA VAL A 486 -1.68 -19.94 -18.47
C VAL A 486 -0.89 -20.40 -19.68
N GLN A 487 0.21 -21.13 -19.46
CA GLN A 487 1.05 -21.66 -20.54
C GLN A 487 1.32 -23.16 -20.36
N PRO A 488 1.46 -23.93 -21.46
CA PRO A 488 1.80 -25.34 -21.37
C PRO A 488 3.30 -25.54 -21.11
N ILE A 489 3.63 -26.53 -20.29
CA ILE A 489 5.00 -26.98 -20.01
C ILE A 489 5.15 -28.48 -20.28
N VAL A 490 6.18 -28.87 -21.02
CA VAL A 490 6.48 -30.28 -21.33
C VAL A 490 7.03 -30.96 -20.09
N THR A 491 6.44 -32.08 -19.69
CA THR A 491 6.64 -32.65 -18.34
C THR A 491 6.95 -34.15 -18.39
N PRO A 492 8.15 -34.57 -18.85
CA PRO A 492 8.65 -35.89 -18.49
C PRO A 492 8.68 -35.97 -16.96
N ARG A 493 8.06 -37.01 -16.36
CA ARG A 493 7.99 -37.07 -14.89
C ARG A 493 9.40 -37.02 -14.30
N PHE A 494 10.22 -37.99 -14.72
CA PHE A 494 11.64 -38.13 -14.41
C PHE A 494 12.24 -39.26 -15.27
N ALA A 495 13.54 -39.24 -15.53
CA ALA A 495 14.17 -40.15 -16.50
C ALA A 495 13.92 -41.65 -16.27
N PRO A 496 13.87 -42.17 -15.02
CA PRO A 496 13.53 -43.57 -14.78
C PRO A 496 12.21 -44.04 -15.39
N THR A 497 11.25 -43.13 -15.57
CA THR A 497 9.92 -43.46 -16.10
C THR A 497 9.71 -43.19 -17.57
N CYS A 498 10.68 -42.56 -18.23
CA CYS A 498 10.60 -42.18 -19.63
C CYS A 498 11.71 -42.88 -20.41
N PRO A 499 11.38 -43.77 -21.37
CA PRO A 499 12.36 -44.31 -22.32
C PRO A 499 13.05 -43.22 -23.17
N GLU A 500 14.21 -43.53 -23.74
CA GLU A 500 15.04 -42.59 -24.50
C GLU A 500 14.29 -41.92 -25.66
N ASP A 501 13.54 -42.70 -26.43
CA ASP A 501 12.77 -42.22 -27.57
C ASP A 501 11.62 -41.28 -27.15
N GLN A 502 11.00 -41.53 -25.99
CA GLN A 502 10.05 -40.62 -25.37
C GLN A 502 10.72 -39.30 -24.98
N LEU A 503 11.84 -39.35 -24.25
CA LEU A 503 12.58 -38.15 -23.82
C LEU A 503 13.03 -37.30 -25.03
N ALA A 504 13.62 -37.94 -26.03
CA ALA A 504 14.05 -37.27 -27.26
C ALA A 504 12.88 -36.60 -28.00
N SER A 505 11.74 -37.28 -28.07
CA SER A 505 10.54 -36.76 -28.75
C SER A 505 9.91 -35.60 -27.99
N LEU A 506 9.92 -35.65 -26.65
CA LEU A 506 9.47 -34.54 -25.81
C LEU A 506 10.38 -33.30 -25.95
N GLY A 507 11.71 -33.49 -26.04
CA GLY A 507 12.64 -32.40 -26.31
C GLY A 507 12.39 -31.75 -27.68
N GLN A 508 12.13 -32.55 -28.71
CA GLN A 508 11.72 -32.05 -30.04
C GLN A 508 10.39 -31.29 -29.99
N LEU A 509 9.41 -31.79 -29.22
CA LEU A 509 8.11 -31.16 -29.08
C LEU A 509 8.20 -29.81 -28.35
N ALA A 510 8.97 -29.76 -27.27
CA ALA A 510 9.26 -28.53 -26.53
C ALA A 510 9.90 -27.49 -27.45
N ALA A 511 10.90 -27.87 -28.24
CA ALA A 511 11.55 -26.98 -29.21
C ALA A 511 10.60 -26.54 -30.34
N LYS A 512 9.80 -27.46 -30.90
CA LYS A 512 8.81 -27.17 -31.97
C LYS A 512 7.81 -26.09 -31.55
N TYR A 513 7.37 -26.13 -30.30
CA TYR A 513 6.37 -25.21 -29.78
C TYR A 513 6.98 -24.04 -28.99
N GLY A 514 8.25 -24.08 -28.60
CA GLY A 514 8.88 -23.08 -27.73
C GLY A 514 8.38 -23.15 -26.28
N CYS A 515 7.96 -24.33 -25.83
CA CYS A 515 7.45 -24.58 -24.49
C CYS A 515 8.57 -24.65 -23.45
N HIS A 516 8.23 -24.34 -22.20
CA HIS A 516 9.05 -24.71 -21.05
C HIS A 516 9.12 -26.23 -20.90
N ILE A 517 10.06 -26.67 -20.07
CA ILE A 517 10.23 -28.06 -19.66
C ILE A 517 10.34 -28.13 -18.13
N GLN A 518 9.69 -29.10 -17.49
CA GLN A 518 9.91 -29.40 -16.08
C GLN A 518 10.13 -30.90 -15.85
N SER A 519 11.00 -31.25 -14.91
CA SER A 519 11.26 -32.62 -14.49
C SER A 519 11.89 -32.66 -13.09
N HIS A 520 12.09 -33.87 -12.56
CA HIS A 520 12.90 -34.11 -11.36
C HIS A 520 14.34 -34.45 -11.75
N LEU A 521 15.30 -34.04 -10.92
CA LEU A 521 16.73 -34.27 -11.16
C LEU A 521 17.48 -34.45 -9.84
N CYS A 522 18.22 -35.55 -9.73
CA CYS A 522 19.13 -35.86 -8.62
C CYS A 522 18.50 -35.63 -7.24
N GLU A 523 17.29 -36.13 -7.03
CA GLU A 523 16.57 -35.97 -5.77
C GLU A 523 17.16 -36.89 -4.70
N THR A 524 17.36 -38.17 -5.02
CA THR A 524 17.92 -39.16 -4.09
C THR A 524 19.13 -39.88 -4.68
N GLN A 525 20.04 -40.33 -3.82
CA GLN A 525 21.19 -41.12 -4.28
C GLN A 525 20.78 -42.46 -4.92
N PRO A 526 19.78 -43.22 -4.39
CA PRO A 526 19.26 -44.39 -5.08
C PRO A 526 18.69 -44.10 -6.48
N GLU A 527 17.95 -42.99 -6.64
CA GLU A 527 17.45 -42.55 -7.95
C GLU A 527 18.61 -42.27 -8.92
N CYS A 528 19.65 -41.54 -8.48
CA CYS A 528 20.83 -41.25 -9.30
C CYS A 528 21.53 -42.54 -9.78
N ASN A 529 21.65 -43.54 -8.90
CA ASN A 529 22.24 -44.84 -9.25
C ASN A 529 21.36 -45.60 -10.26
N TRP A 530 20.05 -45.58 -10.06
CA TRP A 530 19.10 -46.22 -10.97
C TRP A 530 19.14 -45.60 -12.37
N VAL A 531 19.28 -44.28 -12.47
CA VAL A 531 19.46 -43.59 -13.77
C VAL A 531 20.74 -44.07 -14.47
N LYS A 532 21.86 -44.25 -13.75
CA LYS A 532 23.10 -44.79 -14.34
C LYS A 532 22.91 -46.20 -14.89
N GLU A 533 22.11 -47.03 -14.22
CA GLU A 533 21.78 -48.39 -14.69
C GLU A 533 20.89 -48.37 -15.93
N LEU A 534 19.89 -47.48 -15.97
CA LEU A 534 18.93 -47.37 -17.07
C LEU A 534 19.51 -46.67 -18.32
N PHE A 535 20.46 -45.76 -18.13
CA PHE A 535 21.09 -44.99 -19.20
C PHE A 535 22.62 -45.08 -19.12
N PRO A 536 23.22 -46.27 -19.33
CA PRO A 536 24.65 -46.50 -19.14
C PRO A 536 25.55 -45.73 -20.12
N TRP A 537 24.96 -45.16 -21.18
CA TRP A 537 25.65 -44.32 -22.15
C TRP A 537 25.84 -42.87 -21.66
N ALA A 538 25.03 -42.42 -20.70
CA ALA A 538 25.08 -41.05 -20.19
C ALA A 538 26.14 -40.93 -19.09
N LYS A 539 26.86 -39.80 -19.06
CA LYS A 539 27.90 -39.51 -18.06
C LYS A 539 27.31 -39.27 -16.67
N SER A 540 26.10 -38.73 -16.62
CA SER A 540 25.41 -38.36 -15.40
C SER A 540 23.89 -38.28 -15.64
N TYR A 541 23.12 -37.99 -14.59
CA TYR A 541 21.68 -37.81 -14.74
C TYR A 541 21.38 -36.55 -15.56
N THR A 542 22.07 -35.43 -15.29
CA THR A 542 21.97 -34.22 -16.12
C THR A 542 22.27 -34.49 -17.59
N ASP A 543 23.27 -35.33 -17.89
CA ASP A 543 23.66 -35.67 -19.27
C ASP A 543 22.57 -36.43 -20.05
N VAL A 544 21.71 -37.20 -19.35
CA VAL A 544 20.52 -37.82 -19.95
C VAL A 544 19.59 -36.74 -20.52
N TYR A 545 19.27 -35.72 -19.73
CA TYR A 545 18.40 -34.64 -20.19
C TYR A 545 19.09 -33.73 -21.22
N ASP A 546 20.37 -33.43 -21.07
CA ASP A 546 21.11 -32.58 -22.02
C ASP A 546 21.16 -33.23 -23.41
N SER A 547 21.51 -34.51 -23.46
CA SER A 547 21.58 -35.29 -24.70
C SER A 547 20.25 -35.39 -25.44
N MET A 548 19.13 -35.29 -24.70
CA MET A 548 17.77 -35.33 -25.25
C MET A 548 17.18 -33.93 -25.51
N ARG A 549 17.99 -32.86 -25.38
CA ARG A 549 17.57 -31.45 -25.56
C ARG A 549 16.45 -31.03 -24.62
N LEU A 550 16.46 -31.56 -23.40
CA LEU A 550 15.51 -31.23 -22.35
C LEU A 550 16.06 -30.16 -21.37
N LEU A 551 17.30 -29.70 -21.56
CA LEU A 551 17.92 -28.62 -20.79
C LEU A 551 18.04 -27.35 -21.64
N SER A 552 17.46 -26.27 -21.14
CA SER A 552 17.44 -24.94 -21.76
C SER A 552 17.17 -23.88 -20.69
N GLU A 553 17.16 -22.61 -21.10
CA GLU A 553 16.82 -21.48 -20.22
C GLU A 553 15.38 -21.54 -19.68
N LYS A 554 14.50 -22.32 -20.34
CA LYS A 554 13.10 -22.56 -19.95
C LYS A 554 12.89 -23.93 -19.29
N SER A 555 13.97 -24.61 -18.88
CA SER A 555 13.90 -25.87 -18.16
C SER A 555 13.95 -25.64 -16.66
N VAL A 556 13.07 -26.31 -15.92
CA VAL A 556 12.98 -26.29 -14.46
C VAL A 556 13.25 -27.69 -13.92
N MET A 557 14.28 -27.82 -13.07
CA MET A 557 14.66 -29.10 -12.47
C MET A 557 14.41 -29.04 -10.95
N ALA A 558 13.53 -29.92 -10.48
CA ALA A 558 13.22 -30.02 -9.06
C ALA A 558 14.31 -30.74 -8.26
N HIS A 559 14.45 -30.36 -7.00
CA HIS A 559 15.34 -30.94 -5.97
C HIS A 559 16.82 -30.64 -6.14
N CYS A 560 17.49 -31.26 -7.12
CA CYS A 560 18.90 -31.04 -7.42
C CYS A 560 19.83 -31.17 -6.20
N ILE A 561 19.58 -32.18 -5.36
CA ILE A 561 20.31 -32.38 -4.09
C ILE A 561 21.70 -32.98 -4.37
N TRP A 562 21.74 -34.03 -5.18
CA TRP A 562 22.93 -34.88 -5.37
C TRP A 562 23.72 -34.54 -6.64
N LEU A 563 23.73 -33.26 -7.03
CA LEU A 563 24.48 -32.79 -8.20
C LEU A 563 26.00 -32.80 -7.98
N THR A 564 26.72 -33.31 -8.96
CA THR A 564 28.18 -33.13 -9.09
C THR A 564 28.54 -31.73 -9.61
N ASP A 565 29.79 -31.31 -9.48
CA ASP A 565 30.24 -29.99 -9.96
C ASP A 565 30.12 -29.85 -11.49
N ASP A 566 30.40 -30.91 -12.25
CA ASP A 566 30.24 -30.92 -13.71
C ASP A 566 28.76 -30.78 -14.13
N GLU A 567 27.85 -31.37 -13.36
CA GLU A 567 26.42 -31.21 -13.57
C GLU A 567 25.96 -29.79 -13.27
N ILE A 568 26.44 -29.17 -12.18
CA ILE A 568 26.17 -27.77 -11.87
C ILE A 568 26.67 -26.86 -13.00
N TYR A 569 27.89 -27.10 -13.51
CA TYR A 569 28.44 -26.36 -14.64
C TYR A 569 27.52 -26.49 -15.85
N THR A 570 27.13 -27.70 -16.23
CA THR A 570 26.25 -27.96 -17.37
C THR A 570 24.90 -27.25 -17.22
N LEU A 571 24.25 -27.36 -16.06
CA LEU A 571 22.97 -26.71 -15.79
C LEU A 571 23.07 -25.18 -15.90
N ARG A 572 24.17 -24.60 -15.42
CA ARG A 572 24.43 -23.16 -15.52
C ARG A 572 24.63 -22.72 -16.97
N GLU A 573 25.46 -23.42 -17.74
CA GLU A 573 25.71 -23.10 -19.15
C GLU A 573 24.43 -23.21 -20.00
N ARG A 574 23.50 -24.09 -19.62
CA ARG A 574 22.19 -24.23 -20.27
C ARG A 574 21.14 -23.23 -19.75
N GLY A 575 21.45 -22.49 -18.68
CA GLY A 575 20.53 -21.53 -18.07
C GLY A 575 19.35 -22.16 -17.32
N VAL A 576 19.48 -23.41 -16.87
CA VAL A 576 18.41 -24.17 -16.22
C VAL A 576 18.04 -23.54 -14.87
N GLY A 577 16.74 -23.51 -14.57
CA GLY A 577 16.21 -23.12 -13.27
C GLY A 577 16.11 -24.28 -12.29
N ILE A 578 16.51 -24.06 -11.04
CA ILE A 578 16.40 -25.05 -9.96
C ILE A 578 15.21 -24.72 -9.08
N SER A 579 14.28 -25.67 -8.95
CA SER A 579 13.22 -25.61 -7.94
C SER A 579 13.67 -26.31 -6.67
N HIS A 580 14.03 -25.54 -5.64
CA HIS A 580 14.40 -26.08 -4.34
C HIS A 580 13.15 -26.41 -3.52
N CYS A 581 12.97 -27.69 -3.20
CA CYS A 581 11.78 -28.23 -2.51
C CYS A 581 12.12 -28.71 -1.08
N PRO A 582 12.54 -27.83 -0.16
CA PRO A 582 13.13 -28.22 1.12
C PRO A 582 12.21 -29.02 2.04
N ASN A 583 10.90 -28.71 2.07
CA ASN A 583 9.94 -29.45 2.89
C ASN A 583 9.89 -30.92 2.46
N SER A 584 9.75 -31.15 1.15
CA SER A 584 9.76 -32.49 0.57
C SER A 584 11.07 -33.22 0.83
N ASN A 585 12.18 -32.58 0.47
CA ASN A 585 13.52 -33.15 0.60
C ASN A 585 13.80 -33.76 1.99
N VAL A 586 13.34 -33.08 3.04
CA VAL A 586 13.48 -33.56 4.43
C VAL A 586 12.40 -34.57 4.79
N SER A 587 11.13 -34.32 4.45
CA SER A 587 10.00 -35.16 4.85
C SER A 587 10.13 -36.59 4.32
N ILE A 588 10.47 -36.75 3.04
CA ILE A 588 10.64 -38.07 2.40
C ILE A 588 12.10 -38.57 2.43
N ARG A 589 12.96 -37.90 3.21
CA ARG A 589 14.36 -38.28 3.47
C ARG A 589 15.24 -38.36 2.22
N SER A 590 14.98 -37.50 1.25
CA SER A 590 15.77 -37.39 0.01
C SER A 590 17.18 -36.81 0.25
N GLY A 591 17.28 -35.81 1.14
CA GLY A 591 18.56 -35.24 1.57
C GLY A 591 18.49 -33.74 1.88
N LEU A 592 19.65 -33.13 2.12
CA LEU A 592 19.80 -31.71 2.40
C LEU A 592 20.47 -31.02 1.21
N CYS A 593 19.72 -30.25 0.42
CA CYS A 593 20.27 -29.52 -0.72
C CYS A 593 21.17 -28.37 -0.24
N ASP A 594 22.43 -28.35 -0.68
CA ASP A 594 23.37 -27.26 -0.42
C ASP A 594 23.05 -26.06 -1.33
N ILE A 595 22.03 -25.30 -0.94
CA ILE A 595 21.52 -24.20 -1.75
C ILE A 595 22.53 -23.04 -1.86
N ARG A 596 23.41 -22.87 -0.86
CA ARG A 596 24.50 -21.87 -0.93
C ARG A 596 25.46 -22.22 -2.07
N ARG A 597 25.84 -23.50 -2.21
CA ARG A 597 26.68 -23.97 -3.32
C ARG A 597 26.03 -23.68 -4.68
N LEU A 598 24.74 -23.93 -4.82
CA LEU A 598 24.02 -23.66 -6.09
C LEU A 598 23.95 -22.17 -6.42
N LEU A 599 23.62 -21.33 -5.44
CA LEU A 599 23.59 -19.86 -5.60
C LEU A 599 24.98 -19.30 -5.95
N ASN A 600 26.03 -19.73 -5.26
CA ASN A 600 27.41 -19.29 -5.52
C ASN A 600 27.91 -19.71 -6.91
N SER A 601 27.34 -20.78 -7.46
CA SER A 601 27.67 -21.24 -8.81
C SER A 601 26.97 -20.42 -9.91
N GLY A 602 26.06 -19.51 -9.55
CA GLY A 602 25.31 -18.67 -10.50
C GLY A 602 24.08 -19.35 -11.10
N LEU A 603 23.60 -20.45 -10.53
CA LEU A 603 22.34 -21.07 -10.95
C LEU A 603 21.14 -20.21 -10.56
N LYS A 604 20.09 -20.22 -11.38
CA LYS A 604 18.80 -19.63 -11.03
C LYS A 604 18.12 -20.55 -10.01
N VAL A 605 17.71 -20.01 -8.87
CA VAL A 605 17.10 -20.79 -7.79
C VAL A 605 15.80 -20.15 -7.34
N GLY A 606 14.75 -20.96 -7.30
CA GLY A 606 13.41 -20.65 -6.80
C GLY A 606 12.98 -21.68 -5.77
N LEU A 607 11.76 -21.54 -5.24
CA LEU A 607 11.20 -22.42 -4.22
C LEU A 607 10.01 -23.19 -4.77
N GLY A 608 10.00 -24.50 -4.51
CA GLY A 608 8.86 -25.38 -4.75
C GLY A 608 8.21 -25.81 -3.44
N THR A 609 6.89 -26.01 -3.43
CA THR A 609 6.22 -26.69 -2.31
C THR A 609 6.34 -28.21 -2.43
N ASP A 610 6.36 -28.71 -3.67
CA ASP A 610 6.35 -30.13 -4.00
C ASP A 610 5.24 -30.90 -3.29
N CYS A 611 4.03 -30.35 -3.22
CA CYS A 611 2.92 -31.12 -2.67
C CYS A 611 2.69 -32.38 -3.52
N SER A 612 2.57 -33.57 -2.95
CA SER A 612 2.51 -33.89 -1.51
C SER A 612 3.77 -34.54 -0.91
N GLY A 613 4.88 -34.59 -1.64
CA GLY A 613 6.18 -34.95 -1.04
C GLY A 613 6.56 -33.97 0.06
N GLY A 614 6.25 -32.68 -0.15
CA GLY A 614 6.14 -31.66 0.88
C GLY A 614 4.69 -31.50 1.35
N TYR A 615 4.49 -31.38 2.67
CA TYR A 615 3.14 -31.39 3.26
C TYR A 615 2.46 -30.01 3.34
N CYS A 616 3.16 -28.93 2.99
CA CYS A 616 2.68 -27.57 3.18
C CYS A 616 2.51 -26.83 1.83
N PRO A 617 1.28 -26.43 1.44
CA PRO A 617 1.02 -25.73 0.18
C PRO A 617 1.27 -24.22 0.31
N SER A 618 2.41 -23.84 0.90
CA SER A 618 2.75 -22.44 1.17
C SER A 618 4.23 -22.19 0.95
N ILE A 619 4.55 -21.20 0.10
CA ILE A 619 5.93 -20.78 -0.14
C ILE A 619 6.55 -20.11 1.10
N LEU A 620 5.73 -19.60 2.04
CA LEU A 620 6.22 -19.19 3.36
C LEU A 620 6.90 -20.35 4.10
N ASP A 621 6.33 -21.56 4.02
CA ASP A 621 6.96 -22.74 4.59
C ASP A 621 8.23 -23.12 3.82
N SER A 622 8.20 -23.13 2.48
CA SER A 622 9.41 -23.40 1.68
C SER A 622 10.56 -22.44 2.03
N MET A 623 10.30 -21.16 2.33
CA MET A 623 11.31 -20.24 2.83
C MET A 623 11.87 -20.68 4.20
N ARG A 624 11.00 -21.03 5.15
CA ARG A 624 11.38 -21.49 6.50
C ARG A 624 12.22 -22.75 6.44
N GLN A 625 11.78 -23.73 5.65
CA GLN A 625 12.47 -25.01 5.49
C GLN A 625 13.82 -24.81 4.78
N SER A 626 13.92 -23.90 3.79
CA SER A 626 15.21 -23.55 3.17
C SER A 626 16.22 -23.02 4.21
N LEU A 627 15.75 -22.11 5.09
CA LEU A 627 16.58 -21.55 6.16
C LEU A 627 17.01 -22.63 7.17
N GLN A 628 16.10 -23.54 7.52
CA GLN A 628 16.41 -24.66 8.41
C GLN A 628 17.41 -25.62 7.80
N VAL A 629 17.22 -26.06 6.55
CA VAL A 629 18.16 -26.93 5.84
C VAL A 629 19.56 -26.29 5.78
N SER A 630 19.64 -25.00 5.45
CA SER A 630 20.91 -24.28 5.44
C SER A 630 21.55 -24.17 6.82
N ASN A 631 20.76 -24.05 7.89
CA ASN A 631 21.28 -24.08 9.26
C ASN A 631 21.81 -25.46 9.65
N ILE A 632 21.10 -26.53 9.28
CA ILE A 632 21.51 -27.91 9.56
C ILE A 632 22.83 -28.23 8.86
N LEU A 633 22.97 -27.84 7.58
CA LEU A 633 24.23 -28.00 6.85
C LEU A 633 25.38 -27.27 7.56
N ALA A 634 25.15 -26.08 8.10
CA ALA A 634 26.16 -25.33 8.84
C ALA A 634 26.59 -26.00 10.16
N LEU A 635 25.84 -26.97 10.69
CA LEU A 635 26.26 -27.76 11.86
C LEU A 635 27.28 -28.84 11.48
N ASP A 636 27.24 -29.33 10.25
CA ASP A 636 28.10 -30.39 9.73
C ASP A 636 29.30 -29.85 8.94
N ARG A 637 29.22 -28.61 8.44
CA ARG A 637 30.25 -27.95 7.62
C ARG A 637 31.21 -27.10 8.46
N ASP A 638 32.33 -26.73 7.83
CA ASP A 638 33.34 -25.85 8.43
C ASP A 638 32.77 -24.49 8.85
N GLN A 639 33.46 -23.82 9.78
CA GLN A 639 33.03 -22.52 10.35
C GLN A 639 32.80 -21.42 9.30
N ASP A 640 33.41 -21.54 8.12
CA ASP A 640 33.32 -20.56 7.05
C ASP A 640 32.10 -20.79 6.11
N TYR A 641 31.31 -21.84 6.32
CA TYR A 641 30.13 -22.10 5.51
C TYR A 641 29.07 -21.00 5.66
N GLN A 642 28.75 -20.32 4.56
CA GLN A 642 27.79 -19.24 4.55
C GLN A 642 26.36 -19.74 4.37
N ARG A 643 25.56 -19.63 5.42
CA ARG A 643 24.13 -19.92 5.36
C ARG A 643 23.39 -18.93 4.46
N ILE A 644 22.24 -19.33 3.93
CA ILE A 644 21.31 -18.36 3.34
C ILE A 644 20.64 -17.52 4.43
N THR A 645 20.34 -16.28 4.08
CA THR A 645 19.61 -15.32 4.92
C THR A 645 18.12 -15.35 4.58
N TYR A 646 17.27 -14.86 5.49
CA TYR A 646 15.83 -14.72 5.21
C TYR A 646 15.55 -13.77 4.04
N LYS A 647 16.45 -12.81 3.78
CA LYS A 647 16.39 -11.91 2.62
C LYS A 647 16.60 -12.69 1.32
N GLU A 648 17.60 -13.56 1.28
CA GLU A 648 17.83 -14.45 0.12
C GLU A 648 16.67 -15.42 -0.07
N ALA A 649 16.10 -15.97 1.01
CA ALA A 649 14.90 -16.80 0.94
C ALA A 649 13.70 -16.05 0.35
N PHE A 650 13.48 -14.81 0.78
CA PHE A 650 12.45 -13.92 0.21
C PHE A 650 12.67 -13.66 -1.29
N ARG A 651 13.92 -13.42 -1.71
CA ARG A 651 14.26 -13.31 -3.14
C ARG A 651 13.95 -14.61 -3.89
N MET A 652 14.33 -15.78 -3.37
CA MET A 652 14.03 -17.07 -4.01
C MET A 652 12.52 -17.31 -4.15
N ALA A 653 11.72 -16.88 -3.17
CA ALA A 653 10.25 -16.98 -3.17
C ALA A 653 9.55 -16.06 -4.18
N THR A 654 10.25 -15.05 -4.71
CA THR A 654 9.69 -14.01 -5.60
C THR A 654 10.52 -13.91 -6.88
N LEU A 655 11.46 -12.96 -6.98
CA LEU A 655 12.28 -12.73 -8.19
C LEU A 655 13.08 -13.97 -8.62
N GLY A 656 13.59 -14.76 -7.68
CA GLY A 656 14.32 -16.01 -7.96
C GLY A 656 13.41 -17.06 -8.61
N GLY A 657 12.18 -17.22 -8.12
CA GLY A 657 11.15 -18.03 -8.76
C GLY A 657 10.80 -17.53 -10.16
N ALA A 658 10.66 -16.22 -10.35
CA ALA A 658 10.39 -15.63 -11.66
C ALA A 658 11.50 -15.96 -12.67
N LYS A 659 12.76 -15.89 -12.25
CA LYS A 659 13.92 -16.29 -13.07
C LYS A 659 13.93 -17.77 -13.41
N VAL A 660 13.60 -18.63 -12.44
CA VAL A 660 13.51 -20.08 -12.68
C VAL A 660 12.44 -20.39 -13.73
N LEU A 661 11.33 -19.67 -13.72
CA LEU A 661 10.27 -19.81 -14.72
C LEU A 661 10.52 -18.99 -15.99
N ASN A 662 11.64 -18.28 -16.11
CA ASN A 662 11.98 -17.41 -17.23
C ASN A 662 10.88 -16.36 -17.50
N MET A 663 10.45 -15.68 -16.43
CA MET A 663 9.40 -14.64 -16.38
C MET A 663 9.84 -13.41 -15.57
N GLU A 664 11.13 -13.27 -15.25
CA GLU A 664 11.67 -12.16 -14.45
C GLU A 664 11.51 -10.78 -15.09
N ASP A 665 11.34 -10.73 -16.41
CA ASP A 665 11.01 -9.53 -17.19
C ASP A 665 9.55 -9.08 -16.99
N ARG A 666 8.69 -9.96 -16.50
CA ARG A 666 7.25 -9.72 -16.32
C ARG A 666 6.81 -9.63 -14.87
N ILE A 667 7.42 -10.40 -13.96
CA ILE A 667 6.96 -10.54 -12.56
C ILE A 667 8.14 -10.68 -11.58
N GLY A 668 7.83 -10.77 -10.29
CA GLY A 668 8.79 -11.13 -9.23
C GLY A 668 9.32 -9.95 -8.42
N ASN A 669 9.13 -8.71 -8.90
CA ASN A 669 9.38 -7.49 -8.13
C ASN A 669 8.46 -6.34 -8.59
N PHE A 670 8.74 -5.11 -8.14
CA PHE A 670 7.94 -3.91 -8.47
C PHE A 670 8.68 -2.94 -9.39
N GLU A 671 9.45 -3.47 -10.33
CA GLU A 671 10.00 -2.64 -11.40
C GLU A 671 8.88 -2.14 -12.32
N ILE A 672 9.07 -0.96 -12.91
CA ILE A 672 8.15 -0.37 -13.89
C ILE A 672 7.98 -1.34 -15.07
N ASP A 673 6.81 -1.30 -15.71
CA ASP A 673 6.38 -2.13 -16.85
C ASP A 673 6.09 -3.61 -16.55
N LYS A 674 6.42 -4.10 -15.35
CA LYS A 674 6.05 -5.45 -14.91
C LYS A 674 4.58 -5.57 -14.57
N GLU A 675 4.05 -6.78 -14.70
CA GLU A 675 2.68 -7.12 -14.33
C GLU A 675 2.53 -7.11 -12.81
N PHE A 676 1.40 -6.58 -12.34
CA PHE A 676 1.13 -6.41 -10.92
C PHE A 676 0.63 -7.70 -10.28
N ASP A 677 1.56 -8.62 -10.02
CA ASP A 677 1.39 -9.80 -9.18
C ASP A 677 1.86 -9.45 -7.76
N ALA A 678 0.93 -9.25 -6.83
CA ALA A 678 1.24 -8.65 -5.53
C ALA A 678 0.35 -9.16 -4.39
N LEU A 679 0.89 -9.04 -3.18
CA LEU A 679 0.22 -9.38 -1.93
C LEU A 679 0.16 -8.13 -1.05
N LEU A 680 -1.03 -7.81 -0.54
CA LEU A 680 -1.16 -6.90 0.60
C LEU A 680 -1.09 -7.75 1.87
N ILE A 681 -0.06 -7.53 2.68
CA ILE A 681 0.13 -8.22 3.95
C ILE A 681 -0.35 -7.30 5.07
N ASP A 682 -1.13 -7.84 6.01
CA ASP A 682 -1.50 -7.20 7.27
C ASP A 682 -1.02 -8.05 8.45
N VAL A 683 0.05 -7.60 9.11
CA VAL A 683 0.62 -8.32 10.25
C VAL A 683 -0.27 -8.26 11.50
N SER A 684 -1.27 -7.37 11.50
CA SER A 684 -2.25 -7.21 12.56
C SER A 684 -3.64 -7.71 12.16
N ALA A 685 -3.73 -8.56 11.14
CA ALA A 685 -4.98 -9.20 10.72
C ALA A 685 -5.67 -9.93 11.89
N PRO A 686 -7.02 -10.03 11.91
CA PRO A 686 -7.74 -10.76 12.95
C PRO A 686 -7.27 -12.23 13.04
N GLY A 687 -6.86 -12.64 14.24
CA GLY A 687 -6.33 -13.98 14.47
C GLY A 687 -4.92 -14.20 13.93
N SER A 688 -4.18 -13.15 13.58
CA SER A 688 -2.76 -13.20 13.20
C SER A 688 -1.94 -13.99 14.23
N ALA A 689 -1.00 -14.80 13.75
CA ALA A 689 0.02 -15.44 14.57
C ALA A 689 1.24 -14.52 14.82
N ILE A 690 1.20 -13.28 14.34
CA ILE A 690 2.24 -12.28 14.48
C ILE A 690 1.84 -11.28 15.57
N ASP A 691 2.65 -11.20 16.62
CA ASP A 691 2.57 -10.13 17.62
C ASP A 691 3.54 -8.99 17.28
N ILE A 692 3.00 -7.78 17.20
CA ILE A 692 3.76 -6.55 16.95
C ILE A 692 3.92 -5.75 18.23
N PHE A 693 5.15 -5.32 18.49
CA PHE A 693 5.53 -4.48 19.62
C PHE A 693 5.96 -3.09 19.14
N SER A 694 5.89 -2.10 20.03
CA SER A 694 6.11 -0.68 19.69
C SER A 694 7.49 -0.34 19.12
N LYS A 695 8.48 -1.23 19.29
CA LYS A 695 9.84 -1.05 18.76
C LYS A 695 10.09 -1.78 17.43
N ASP A 696 9.15 -2.59 16.96
CA ASP A 696 9.33 -3.34 15.73
C ASP A 696 9.40 -2.38 14.53
N THR A 697 10.50 -2.49 13.79
CA THR A 697 10.71 -1.82 12.52
C THR A 697 9.87 -2.47 11.41
N VAL A 698 9.88 -1.87 10.22
CA VAL A 698 9.26 -2.49 9.04
C VAL A 698 9.97 -3.79 8.67
N GLU A 699 11.30 -3.85 8.80
CA GLU A 699 12.07 -5.07 8.56
C GLU A 699 11.71 -6.17 9.55
N ASP A 700 11.51 -5.83 10.83
CA ASP A 700 11.05 -6.80 11.85
C ASP A 700 9.67 -7.36 11.50
N LYS A 701 8.75 -6.53 10.98
CA LYS A 701 7.43 -6.98 10.53
C LYS A 701 7.51 -7.97 9.35
N VAL A 702 8.35 -7.65 8.36
CA VAL A 702 8.58 -8.54 7.20
C VAL A 702 9.20 -9.85 7.67
N GLN A 703 10.22 -9.78 8.53
CA GLN A 703 10.88 -10.97 9.07
C GLN A 703 9.92 -11.83 9.89
N LYS A 704 9.11 -11.23 10.78
CA LYS A 704 8.06 -11.94 11.53
C LYS A 704 7.04 -12.57 10.59
N PHE A 705 6.61 -11.89 9.54
CA PHE A 705 5.73 -12.49 8.54
C PHE A 705 6.37 -13.73 7.87
N ILE A 706 7.63 -13.64 7.48
CA ILE A 706 8.36 -14.78 6.91
C ILE A 706 8.40 -15.95 7.90
N TYR A 707 8.69 -15.73 9.18
CA TYR A 707 8.85 -16.81 10.15
C TYR A 707 7.54 -17.33 10.78
N THR A 708 6.55 -16.49 11.00
CA THR A 708 5.35 -16.82 11.79
C THR A 708 4.04 -16.47 11.12
N GLY A 709 4.04 -15.77 9.99
CA GLY A 709 2.83 -15.43 9.24
C GLY A 709 2.19 -16.62 8.52
N ASP A 710 0.94 -16.46 8.10
CA ASP A 710 0.21 -17.44 7.28
C ASP A 710 -0.88 -16.76 6.45
N ASP A 711 -1.80 -17.54 5.88
CA ASP A 711 -2.87 -17.04 5.02
C ASP A 711 -3.76 -15.97 5.67
N ARG A 712 -3.87 -15.95 7.00
CA ARG A 712 -4.63 -14.91 7.72
C ARG A 712 -4.03 -13.53 7.55
N ASN A 713 -2.73 -13.43 7.32
CA ASN A 713 -2.00 -12.17 7.13
C ASN A 713 -2.04 -11.69 5.68
N ILE A 714 -2.47 -12.52 4.72
CA ILE A 714 -2.51 -12.17 3.31
C ILE A 714 -3.87 -11.53 3.02
N ALA A 715 -3.95 -10.22 3.22
CA ALA A 715 -5.19 -9.48 3.16
C ALA A 715 -5.81 -9.48 1.76
N ARG A 716 -4.97 -9.31 0.73
CA ARG A 716 -5.38 -9.29 -0.67
C ARG A 716 -4.32 -9.91 -1.58
N VAL A 717 -4.78 -10.48 -2.67
CA VAL A 717 -3.95 -11.09 -3.71
C VAL A 717 -4.31 -10.48 -5.06
N TYR A 718 -3.29 -10.03 -5.79
CA TYR A 718 -3.41 -9.48 -7.13
C TYR A 718 -2.61 -10.34 -8.10
N VAL A 719 -3.18 -10.62 -9.27
CA VAL A 719 -2.51 -11.28 -10.39
C VAL A 719 -2.82 -10.47 -11.64
N ALA A 720 -1.77 -10.03 -12.34
CA ALA A 720 -1.85 -9.14 -13.50
C ALA A 720 -2.77 -7.94 -13.25
N GLY A 721 -2.62 -7.25 -12.11
CA GLY A 721 -3.45 -6.08 -11.78
C GLY A 721 -4.86 -6.41 -11.29
N HIS A 722 -5.33 -7.64 -11.44
CA HIS A 722 -6.66 -8.04 -11.00
C HIS A 722 -6.63 -8.53 -9.56
N ARG A 723 -7.49 -7.97 -8.72
CA ARG A 723 -7.68 -8.46 -7.34
C ARG A 723 -8.43 -9.78 -7.35
N ILE A 724 -7.72 -10.88 -7.13
CA ILE A 724 -8.24 -12.25 -7.12
C ILE A 724 -8.86 -12.62 -5.77
N LEU A 725 -8.30 -12.10 -4.67
CA LEU A 725 -8.76 -12.38 -3.31
C LEU A 725 -8.81 -11.11 -2.45
N ASP A 726 -9.85 -10.97 -1.62
CA ASP A 726 -9.97 -9.89 -0.62
C ASP A 726 -10.61 -10.45 0.68
N LEU A 727 -9.76 -10.91 1.60
CA LEU A 727 -10.21 -11.60 2.82
C LEU A 727 -10.80 -10.65 3.87
N HIS A 728 -10.54 -9.34 3.77
CA HIS A 728 -11.04 -8.35 4.73
C HIS A 728 -12.32 -7.65 4.28
N ASN A 729 -12.84 -7.99 3.10
CA ASN A 729 -14.11 -7.49 2.61
C ASN A 729 -15.20 -8.54 2.84
N LYS A 730 -15.95 -8.41 3.94
CA LYS A 730 -16.99 -9.36 4.38
C LYS A 730 -18.19 -9.53 3.42
N ASN A 731 -18.18 -8.90 2.25
CA ASN A 731 -19.29 -8.88 1.30
C ASN A 731 -19.10 -9.78 0.06
N LEU A 732 -18.05 -10.63 0.02
CA LEU A 732 -17.71 -11.46 -1.14
C LEU A 732 -17.74 -12.98 -0.88
N HIS A 733 -18.39 -13.43 0.20
CA HIS A 733 -18.68 -14.85 0.43
C HIS A 733 -20.17 -15.14 0.33
#